data_AF-A0A2H6KAG8-F1
#
_entry.id   AF-A0A2H6KAG8-F1
#
_cell.length_a   1.000
_cell.length_b   1.000
_cell.length_c   1.000
_cell.angle_alpha   90.00
_cell.angle_beta   90.00
_cell.angle_gamma   90.00
#
_symmetry.space_group_name_H-M   'P 1'
#
loop_
_entity.id
_entity.type
_entity.pdbx_description
1 polymer ?
#
loop_
_entity_poly.entity_id
_entity_poly.type
_entity_poly.pdbx_seq_one_letter_code
_entity_poly.pdbx_strand_id
1 'polypeptide(L)'
;MTNKINKLKSQNNFDENKLNKLQSDLSSHKSEVHNNTSKRDNALKDVHSRMVSLAELSVKLGQFIGNSDVITTVINNGIDSIINSDNDFKSLRNSPSSPVHPPAAVSDGLIKSVELDEKIEQYSQQIELLKPKIEQHKQQKMSVPDELNKSHESHQSKLDALQKLKSLNESLSSLNNNHDNNCKNLLTNLCSGLEKFLGYQETSKGYDGTGIVYSDLDRLCDGVMSFILQCLEGAKTLLHHYYPQIIDTIRELEGKIGKGSGVSGFCDAIGRVQAGLEGYERSMENLTNAVVGEEKEHKGTIKALKTKIEGNIKALRELNIDKFDDVVGKWYKSVTEGLDENVKNIGEAIKMVDGPLRNKVINDFEKIQTRIESLSVSAINDVKELKELSENVADELRELEGSVKGAVEERVNEYKKKLEEEFKNIQEQITAVERALTQVKSALDQWILKAKEVVQNAMQKVTDVVKILNGKNGDGKNTEKAAVEKAAEMLKDKAEKLMKAIDKAGTELASKVGSAENAVEELDKMLKQGLFKVKGLINKGLSNYVEKLAAAFAAGIEKADKYWYSGADKPGFTAFMSSFNAGTLEPNTHLGTWLRGIGNTNPDVGGGIERILYPLNSAQSQWKAESAKLTKALTDDLHGKVEEWLPKDATSGDSSEKVNLKSLTSYISRGTGSKHVLDEAIKSVKRDVKAKLDDIKYPEKAQTAITKDRISTAHSTFTEQFNKYIAAVEKLVHGDYSFSTKDHLNSYLVKLKRMLTEDVTLYSDVTKGLGEINTDIDKTLGTAITGNNKHTFKTLTADATKFLKTTIPQEVTKCINEIRRQVNTFVKQSIKNVKKDALDRYVTSRSNELAKVKDFVESQRVAIEKIIKKDRSNGVKDFLRELKKQLNEKICDIIMPHGTVTDGYKTVNVLATKLSPFFDKILHYTIDRLTQHTDIHSQVKVMSWVLKNFFTGLIEYSHFSHEVSTRVCELADKVDRVTPLELPDAGRPVLVALKSGVRRLVDELNKQYVSAYSMEQWKRGDAFDQNCASVLLTIIPTLNVTIDKLRSELEDSKNNWWNNKIHSDNALGNFLASNGFDVSTTDGQQNGELRNCDKIKGADIYEKMCETIKNADRVAHLQTCIETKDNIDNINLPVLTQCLSSHLEEYYKTSVLRVSYAVLVQWPPLQ
;
A
#
# COMPACT_ATOMS: atom_id res chain seq x y z
N MET A 1 -77.55 56.78 -56.61
CA MET A 1 -78.14 56.89 -57.98
C MET A 1 -77.39 57.88 -58.87
N THR A 2 -77.05 59.08 -58.38
CA THR A 2 -76.30 60.12 -59.12
C THR A 2 -75.02 59.63 -59.80
N ASN A 3 -74.17 58.87 -59.09
CA ASN A 3 -72.95 58.30 -59.68
C ASN A 3 -73.23 57.28 -60.81
N LYS A 4 -74.35 56.54 -60.75
CA LYS A 4 -74.76 55.61 -61.81
C LYS A 4 -75.27 56.34 -63.06
N ILE A 5 -75.99 57.45 -62.87
CA ILE A 5 -76.44 58.33 -63.97
C ILE A 5 -75.25 58.97 -64.68
N ASN A 6 -74.29 59.50 -63.92
CA ASN A 6 -73.08 60.12 -64.49
C ASN A 6 -72.24 59.10 -65.29
N LYS A 7 -72.14 57.87 -64.80
CA LYS A 7 -71.41 56.78 -65.47
C LYS A 7 -72.11 56.28 -66.75
N LEU A 8 -73.44 56.33 -66.81
CA LEU A 8 -74.20 56.01 -68.02
C LEU A 8 -74.11 57.12 -69.08
N LYS A 9 -74.13 58.40 -68.67
CA LYS A 9 -73.97 59.55 -69.58
C LYS A 9 -72.60 59.63 -70.25
N SER A 10 -71.57 59.02 -69.66
CA SER A 10 -70.20 59.01 -70.20
C SER A 10 -69.92 57.88 -71.21
N GLN A 11 -70.94 57.12 -71.63
CA GLN A 11 -70.78 56.03 -72.62
C GLN A 11 -71.28 56.48 -74.00
N ASN A 12 -70.51 56.21 -75.06
CA ASN A 12 -70.79 56.68 -76.44
C ASN A 12 -72.07 56.11 -77.09
N ASN A 13 -72.74 55.13 -76.46
CA ASN A 13 -74.00 54.56 -76.95
C ASN A 13 -74.79 53.97 -75.77
N PHE A 14 -75.42 54.83 -74.97
CA PHE A 14 -76.10 54.43 -73.73
C PHE A 14 -77.60 54.17 -73.95
N ASP A 15 -78.17 53.24 -73.17
CA ASP A 15 -79.59 52.94 -73.16
C ASP A 15 -80.38 54.10 -72.54
N GLU A 16 -81.04 54.87 -73.42
CA GLU A 16 -81.79 56.07 -73.08
C GLU A 16 -82.99 55.77 -72.17
N ASN A 17 -83.62 54.59 -72.30
CA ASN A 17 -84.70 54.16 -71.41
C ASN A 17 -84.19 53.88 -70.00
N LYS A 18 -83.00 53.30 -69.89
CA LYS A 18 -82.36 53.04 -68.59
C LYS A 18 -81.89 54.32 -67.92
N LEU A 19 -81.40 55.30 -68.69
CA LEU A 19 -81.06 56.63 -68.18
C LEU A 19 -82.32 57.39 -67.71
N ASN A 20 -83.37 57.43 -68.53
CA ASN A 20 -84.64 58.08 -68.21
C ASN A 20 -85.32 57.44 -66.99
N LYS A 21 -85.29 56.11 -66.87
CA LYS A 21 -85.80 55.41 -65.70
C LYS A 21 -84.98 55.73 -64.45
N LEU A 22 -83.65 55.73 -64.51
CA LEU A 22 -82.81 56.12 -63.36
C LEU A 22 -82.97 57.60 -62.99
N GLN A 23 -83.20 58.49 -63.96
CA GLN A 23 -83.49 59.90 -63.71
C GLN A 23 -84.90 60.09 -63.12
N SER A 24 -85.89 59.34 -63.59
CA SER A 24 -87.24 59.31 -63.04
C SER A 24 -87.25 58.74 -61.62
N ASP A 25 -86.54 57.64 -61.37
CA ASP A 25 -86.41 57.03 -60.05
C ASP A 25 -85.64 57.96 -59.09
N LEU A 26 -84.60 58.67 -59.57
CA LEU A 26 -83.92 59.68 -58.78
C LEU A 26 -84.85 60.87 -58.50
N SER A 27 -85.60 61.38 -59.47
CA SER A 27 -86.57 62.47 -59.26
C SER A 27 -87.73 62.05 -58.37
N SER A 28 -88.21 60.81 -58.49
CA SER A 28 -89.25 60.22 -57.65
C SER A 28 -88.75 60.09 -56.22
N HIS A 29 -87.57 59.47 -56.02
CA HIS A 29 -86.93 59.36 -54.71
C HIS A 29 -86.62 60.75 -54.10
N LYS A 30 -86.16 61.70 -54.92
CA LYS A 30 -85.86 63.08 -54.48
C LYS A 30 -87.15 63.83 -54.14
N SER A 31 -88.23 63.65 -54.88
CA SER A 31 -89.57 64.17 -54.55
C SER A 31 -90.13 63.51 -53.28
N GLU A 32 -89.97 62.21 -53.13
CA GLU A 32 -90.48 61.43 -52.00
C GLU A 32 -89.75 61.76 -50.69
N VAL A 33 -88.48 62.16 -50.74
CA VAL A 33 -87.67 62.55 -49.57
C VAL A 33 -87.64 64.08 -49.35
N HIS A 34 -87.66 64.89 -50.42
CA HIS A 34 -87.58 66.36 -50.31
C HIS A 34 -88.92 67.11 -50.38
N ASN A 35 -90.02 66.52 -50.85
CA ASN A 35 -91.34 67.18 -50.88
C ASN A 35 -92.35 66.59 -49.89
N ASN A 36 -92.07 65.43 -49.29
CA ASN A 36 -92.94 64.84 -48.28
C ASN A 36 -92.45 65.20 -46.86
N THR A 37 -92.97 66.32 -46.35
CA THR A 37 -92.66 66.83 -45.00
C THR A 37 -92.91 65.76 -43.93
N SER A 38 -93.97 64.95 -44.04
CA SER A 38 -94.29 63.90 -43.07
C SER A 38 -93.22 62.79 -42.99
N LYS A 39 -92.65 62.35 -44.14
CA LYS A 39 -91.57 61.35 -44.13
C LYS A 39 -90.27 61.91 -43.55
N ARG A 40 -89.97 63.18 -43.82
CA ARG A 40 -88.81 63.87 -43.23
C ARG A 40 -88.99 64.05 -41.72
N ASP A 41 -90.16 64.46 -41.29
CA ASP A 41 -90.48 64.66 -39.87
C ASP A 41 -90.43 63.33 -39.11
N ASN A 42 -90.91 62.23 -39.70
CA ASN A 42 -90.80 60.90 -39.11
C ASN A 42 -89.35 60.40 -39.03
N ALA A 43 -88.54 60.64 -40.06
CA ALA A 43 -87.11 60.32 -40.02
C ALA A 43 -86.35 61.20 -39.01
N LEU A 44 -86.72 62.48 -38.88
CA LEU A 44 -86.14 63.39 -37.90
C LEU A 44 -86.54 63.00 -36.47
N LYS A 45 -87.79 62.57 -36.25
CA LYS A 45 -88.26 62.00 -34.98
C LYS A 45 -87.52 60.70 -34.63
N ASP A 46 -87.27 59.83 -35.60
CA ASP A 46 -86.45 58.62 -35.41
C ASP A 46 -85.01 58.98 -35.01
N VAL A 47 -84.39 59.93 -35.72
CA VAL A 47 -83.04 60.42 -35.38
C VAL A 47 -83.00 61.02 -33.98
N HIS A 48 -83.95 61.88 -33.62
CA HIS A 48 -84.03 62.46 -32.28
C HIS A 48 -84.22 61.39 -31.20
N SER A 49 -85.11 60.43 -31.42
CA SER A 49 -85.31 59.30 -30.50
C SER A 49 -84.02 58.51 -30.27
N ARG A 50 -83.28 58.22 -31.36
CA ARG A 50 -81.99 57.51 -31.29
C ARG A 50 -80.90 58.34 -30.61
N MET A 51 -80.86 59.66 -30.81
CA MET A 51 -79.93 60.56 -30.10
C MET A 51 -80.20 60.58 -28.60
N VAL A 52 -81.47 60.56 -28.19
CA VAL A 52 -81.86 60.48 -26.77
C VAL A 52 -81.48 59.14 -26.16
N SER A 53 -81.78 58.02 -26.81
CA SER A 53 -81.35 56.70 -26.33
C SER A 53 -79.83 56.57 -26.27
N LEU A 54 -79.10 57.17 -27.21
CA LEU A 54 -77.65 57.18 -27.19
C LEU A 54 -77.10 58.03 -26.03
N ALA A 55 -77.75 59.14 -25.69
CA ALA A 55 -77.40 59.96 -24.52
C ALA A 55 -77.70 59.24 -23.20
N GLU A 56 -78.86 58.59 -23.07
CA GLU A 56 -79.21 57.75 -21.90
C GLU A 56 -78.19 56.63 -21.71
N LEU A 57 -77.71 56.00 -22.79
CA LEU A 57 -76.64 55.03 -22.68
C LEU A 57 -75.29 55.67 -22.38
N SER A 58 -74.98 56.83 -22.95
CA SER A 58 -73.73 57.54 -22.67
C SER A 58 -73.65 57.96 -21.21
N VAL A 59 -74.78 58.24 -20.56
CA VAL A 59 -74.86 58.40 -19.10
C VAL A 59 -74.43 57.14 -18.38
N LYS A 60 -75.03 55.98 -18.70
CA LYS A 60 -74.64 54.70 -18.09
C LYS A 60 -73.17 54.37 -18.33
N LEU A 61 -72.69 54.62 -19.54
CA LEU A 61 -71.29 54.43 -19.90
C LEU A 61 -70.39 55.40 -19.14
N GLY A 62 -70.80 56.65 -18.95
CA GLY A 62 -70.06 57.65 -18.17
C GLY A 62 -70.00 57.31 -16.69
N GLN A 63 -71.06 56.73 -16.12
CA GLN A 63 -71.05 56.22 -14.75
C GLN A 63 -70.04 55.08 -14.59
N PHE A 64 -69.87 54.28 -15.65
CA PHE A 64 -68.92 53.17 -15.71
C PHE A 64 -67.47 53.62 -15.96
N ILE A 65 -67.23 54.47 -16.97
CA ILE A 65 -65.88 54.85 -17.44
C ILE A 65 -65.36 56.21 -16.97
N GLY A 66 -66.19 56.98 -16.26
CA GLY A 66 -65.90 58.36 -15.89
C GLY A 66 -66.27 59.37 -16.98
N ASN A 67 -66.02 60.65 -16.71
CA ASN A 67 -66.30 61.73 -17.65
C ASN A 67 -65.30 61.71 -18.81
N SER A 68 -65.78 61.86 -20.05
CA SER A 68 -64.96 61.93 -21.27
C SER A 68 -65.59 62.93 -22.23
N ASP A 69 -64.78 63.72 -22.92
CA ASP A 69 -65.25 64.74 -23.88
C ASP A 69 -66.28 64.17 -24.87
N VAL A 70 -66.10 62.91 -25.28
CA VAL A 70 -67.03 62.22 -26.20
C VAL A 70 -68.37 61.93 -25.51
N ILE A 71 -68.36 61.43 -24.28
CA ILE A 71 -69.57 61.15 -23.49
C ILE A 71 -70.31 62.45 -23.20
N THR A 72 -69.59 63.48 -22.73
CA THR A 72 -70.15 64.80 -22.47
C THR A 72 -70.81 65.35 -23.73
N THR A 73 -70.14 65.23 -24.89
CA THR A 73 -70.68 65.69 -26.18
C THR A 73 -71.95 64.94 -26.58
N VAL A 74 -71.99 63.62 -26.42
CA VAL A 74 -73.17 62.81 -26.78
C VAL A 74 -74.35 63.11 -25.86
N ILE A 75 -74.12 63.27 -24.55
CA ILE A 75 -75.17 63.65 -23.59
C ILE A 75 -75.70 65.05 -23.92
N ASN A 76 -74.81 66.01 -24.20
CA ASN A 76 -75.18 67.36 -24.61
C ASN A 76 -76.00 67.37 -25.92
N ASN A 77 -75.62 66.55 -26.90
CA ASN A 77 -76.38 66.40 -28.15
C ASN A 77 -77.77 65.79 -27.92
N GLY A 78 -77.91 64.83 -27.00
CA GLY A 78 -79.20 64.27 -26.62
C GLY A 78 -80.09 65.29 -25.91
N ILE A 79 -79.51 66.06 -24.98
CA ILE A 79 -80.17 67.20 -24.32
C ILE A 79 -80.66 68.21 -25.37
N ASP A 80 -79.79 68.65 -26.29
CA ASP A 80 -80.15 69.56 -27.37
C ASP A 80 -81.23 68.97 -28.28
N SER A 81 -81.20 67.65 -28.54
CA SER A 81 -82.23 66.97 -29.33
C SER A 81 -83.61 67.00 -28.65
N ILE A 82 -83.68 66.85 -27.31
CA ILE A 82 -84.95 66.97 -26.57
C ILE A 82 -85.42 68.42 -26.59
N ILE A 83 -84.56 69.39 -26.28
CA ILE A 83 -84.90 70.82 -26.26
C ILE A 83 -85.44 71.28 -27.62
N ASN A 84 -84.88 70.78 -28.71
CA ASN A 84 -85.31 71.14 -30.06
C ASN A 84 -86.52 70.34 -30.58
N SER A 85 -86.97 69.31 -29.85
CA SER A 85 -88.08 68.45 -30.28
C SER A 85 -89.46 69.11 -30.19
N ASP A 86 -89.62 70.10 -29.30
CA ASP A 86 -90.85 70.88 -29.14
C ASP A 86 -90.51 72.36 -28.92
N ASN A 87 -91.32 73.27 -29.47
CA ASN A 87 -91.11 74.71 -29.29
C ASN A 87 -91.25 75.15 -27.82
N ASP A 88 -92.08 74.47 -27.04
CA ASP A 88 -92.30 74.79 -25.62
C ASP A 88 -91.03 74.57 -24.78
N PHE A 89 -90.13 73.68 -25.23
CA PHE A 89 -88.90 73.33 -24.51
C PHE A 89 -87.74 74.28 -24.80
N LYS A 90 -87.77 75.01 -25.93
CA LYS A 90 -86.67 75.92 -26.33
C LYS A 90 -86.36 77.01 -25.29
N SER A 91 -87.37 77.43 -24.52
CA SER A 91 -87.24 78.39 -23.42
C SER A 91 -86.34 77.91 -22.27
N LEU A 92 -86.14 76.61 -22.13
CA LEU A 92 -85.32 75.98 -21.10
C LEU A 92 -83.81 76.10 -21.35
N ARG A 93 -83.39 76.54 -22.55
CA ARG A 93 -81.98 76.66 -22.92
C ARG A 93 -81.34 77.88 -22.26
N ASN A 94 -80.15 77.71 -21.69
CA ASN A 94 -79.35 78.83 -21.20
C ASN A 94 -78.77 79.67 -22.36
N SER A 95 -78.66 80.99 -22.18
CA SER A 95 -78.11 81.89 -23.22
C SER A 95 -76.59 81.70 -23.32
N PRO A 96 -76.00 81.61 -24.53
CA PRO A 96 -74.55 81.48 -24.67
C PRO A 96 -73.87 82.77 -24.18
N SER A 97 -72.98 82.67 -23.19
CA SER A 97 -72.11 83.79 -22.80
C SER A 97 -71.03 84.01 -23.87
N SER A 98 -70.61 85.27 -24.05
CA SER A 98 -69.74 85.71 -25.15
C SER A 98 -68.32 85.11 -25.10
N PRO A 99 -67.66 84.89 -26.25
CA PRO A 99 -66.33 84.28 -26.31
C PRO A 99 -65.23 85.35 -26.16
N VAL A 100 -64.94 85.79 -24.93
CA VAL A 100 -63.73 86.58 -24.66
C VAL A 100 -63.12 86.15 -23.32
N HIS A 101 -62.29 85.12 -23.37
CA HIS A 101 -61.25 84.65 -22.43
C HIS A 101 -61.30 83.12 -22.20
N PRO A 102 -60.13 82.48 -22.01
CA PRO A 102 -60.05 81.02 -21.96
C PRO A 102 -60.74 80.51 -20.69
N PRO A 103 -61.65 79.51 -20.76
CA PRO A 103 -62.41 79.11 -19.59
C PRO A 103 -61.54 78.25 -18.66
N ALA A 104 -61.41 78.73 -17.42
CA ALA A 104 -61.29 77.86 -16.27
C ALA A 104 -62.63 77.11 -16.06
N ALA A 105 -62.54 75.86 -15.64
CA ALA A 105 -63.66 74.96 -15.44
C ALA A 105 -64.67 75.50 -14.40
N VAL A 106 -65.85 75.93 -14.87
CA VAL A 106 -67.09 75.99 -14.10
C VAL A 106 -68.22 75.58 -15.04
N SER A 107 -68.87 74.45 -14.74
CA SER A 107 -70.01 73.93 -15.49
C SER A 107 -71.29 74.69 -15.13
N ASP A 108 -71.58 75.78 -15.82
CA ASP A 108 -72.95 76.30 -15.88
C ASP A 108 -73.76 75.34 -16.78
N GLY A 109 -74.72 74.62 -16.20
CA GLY A 109 -75.51 73.59 -16.89
C GLY A 109 -76.18 74.10 -18.17
N LEU A 110 -76.46 73.24 -19.15
CA LEU A 110 -77.08 73.64 -20.42
C LEU A 110 -78.54 74.13 -20.29
N ILE A 111 -79.18 73.88 -19.14
CA ILE A 111 -80.62 74.03 -18.92
C ILE A 111 -80.90 74.83 -17.65
N LYS A 112 -81.99 75.59 -17.65
CA LYS A 112 -82.56 76.22 -16.45
C LYS A 112 -83.35 75.20 -15.61
N SER A 113 -82.71 74.61 -14.60
CA SER A 113 -83.28 73.51 -13.79
C SER A 113 -84.60 73.88 -13.09
N VAL A 114 -84.72 75.09 -12.55
CA VAL A 114 -85.96 75.54 -11.86
C VAL A 114 -87.13 75.65 -12.83
N GLU A 115 -86.91 76.27 -14.00
CA GLU A 115 -87.96 76.39 -15.05
C GLU A 115 -88.34 75.01 -15.64
N LEU A 116 -87.42 74.05 -15.66
CA LEU A 116 -87.69 72.67 -16.07
C LEU A 116 -88.66 71.98 -15.09
N ASP A 117 -88.42 72.11 -13.78
CA ASP A 117 -89.29 71.54 -12.75
C ASP A 117 -90.68 72.16 -12.78
N GLU A 118 -90.79 73.48 -12.96
CA GLU A 118 -92.07 74.17 -13.14
C GLU A 118 -92.86 73.65 -14.35
N LYS A 119 -92.19 73.42 -15.50
CA LYS A 119 -92.84 72.85 -16.69
C LYS A 119 -93.27 71.40 -16.50
N ILE A 120 -92.46 70.57 -15.82
CA ILE A 120 -92.82 69.18 -15.49
C ILE A 120 -94.09 69.17 -14.63
N GLU A 121 -94.16 70.01 -13.61
CA GLU A 121 -95.33 70.15 -12.73
C GLU A 121 -96.55 70.64 -13.52
N GLN A 122 -96.38 71.65 -14.38
CA GLN A 122 -97.44 72.20 -15.23
C GLN A 122 -98.08 71.13 -16.13
N TYR A 123 -97.29 70.34 -16.87
CA TYR A 123 -97.84 69.28 -17.73
C TYR A 123 -98.42 68.13 -16.91
N SER A 124 -97.84 67.79 -15.76
CA SER A 124 -98.38 66.77 -14.84
C SER A 124 -99.78 67.14 -14.36
N GLN A 125 -99.99 68.38 -13.90
CA GLN A 125 -101.29 68.90 -13.51
C GLN A 125 -102.28 68.93 -14.68
N GLN A 126 -101.84 69.32 -15.88
CA GLN A 126 -102.70 69.30 -17.08
C GLN A 126 -103.16 67.89 -17.46
N ILE A 127 -102.29 66.88 -17.33
CA ILE A 127 -102.66 65.47 -17.55
C ILE A 127 -103.65 65.01 -16.48
N GLU A 128 -103.43 65.37 -15.22
CA GLU A 128 -104.33 65.02 -14.11
C GLU A 128 -105.72 65.64 -14.27
N LEU A 129 -105.84 66.83 -14.86
CA LEU A 129 -107.12 67.45 -15.24
C LEU A 129 -107.83 66.77 -16.43
N LEU A 130 -107.06 66.13 -17.33
CA LEU A 130 -107.58 65.43 -18.51
C LEU A 130 -107.99 63.98 -18.21
N LYS A 131 -107.27 63.29 -17.31
CA LYS A 131 -107.54 61.89 -16.90
C LYS A 131 -108.99 61.61 -16.49
N PRO A 132 -109.61 62.35 -15.55
CA PRO A 132 -110.98 62.06 -15.13
C PRO A 132 -112.00 62.32 -16.24
N LYS A 133 -111.74 63.27 -17.15
CA LYS A 133 -112.61 63.52 -18.31
C LYS A 133 -112.58 62.37 -19.31
N ILE A 134 -111.39 61.81 -19.57
CA ILE A 134 -111.23 60.62 -20.43
C ILE A 134 -111.89 59.41 -19.78
N GLU A 135 -111.70 59.22 -18.47
CA GLU A 135 -112.27 58.09 -17.74
C GLU A 135 -113.80 58.18 -17.65
N GLN A 136 -114.36 59.38 -17.49
CA GLN A 136 -115.81 59.62 -17.52
C GLN A 136 -116.41 59.24 -18.88
N HIS A 137 -115.76 59.59 -20.00
CA HIS A 137 -116.22 59.18 -21.34
C HIS A 137 -116.12 57.66 -21.55
N LYS A 138 -115.06 57.01 -21.05
CA LYS A 138 -114.90 55.55 -21.08
C LYS A 138 -115.98 54.84 -20.26
N GLN A 139 -116.29 55.33 -19.06
CA GLN A 139 -117.34 54.78 -18.19
C GLN A 139 -118.75 54.96 -18.76
N GLN A 140 -118.99 56.05 -19.51
CA GLN A 140 -120.25 56.30 -20.20
C GLN A 140 -120.39 55.53 -21.54
N LYS A 141 -119.42 54.68 -21.93
CA LYS A 141 -119.38 53.97 -23.23
C LYS A 141 -119.50 54.87 -24.46
N MET A 142 -119.10 56.14 -24.35
CA MET A 142 -119.01 57.06 -25.48
C MET A 142 -117.60 57.01 -26.08
N SER A 143 -117.47 57.22 -27.40
CA SER A 143 -116.15 57.38 -28.01
C SER A 143 -115.48 58.64 -27.45
N VAL A 144 -114.25 58.50 -26.93
CA VAL A 144 -113.47 59.64 -26.45
C VAL A 144 -113.25 60.60 -27.63
N PRO A 145 -113.49 61.92 -27.49
CA PRO A 145 -113.22 62.88 -28.55
C PRO A 145 -111.75 62.82 -28.99
N ASP A 146 -111.54 62.78 -30.31
CA ASP A 146 -110.23 62.56 -30.92
C ASP A 146 -109.21 63.66 -30.53
N GLU A 147 -109.68 64.90 -30.33
CA GLU A 147 -108.88 66.02 -29.79
C GLU A 147 -108.49 65.84 -28.33
N LEU A 148 -109.38 65.29 -27.50
CA LEU A 148 -109.11 65.08 -26.08
C LEU A 148 -108.03 64.00 -25.89
N ASN A 149 -108.10 62.92 -26.66
CA ASN A 149 -107.11 61.85 -26.62
C ASN A 149 -105.76 62.32 -27.19
N LYS A 150 -105.74 63.04 -28.33
CA LYS A 150 -104.52 63.63 -28.89
C LYS A 150 -103.86 64.64 -27.93
N SER A 151 -104.63 65.44 -27.21
CA SER A 151 -104.10 66.39 -26.22
C SER A 151 -103.49 65.67 -25.01
N HIS A 152 -104.14 64.63 -24.50
CA HIS A 152 -103.59 63.82 -23.40
C HIS A 152 -102.32 63.07 -23.83
N GLU A 153 -102.32 62.43 -25.01
CA GLU A 153 -101.14 61.77 -25.58
C GLU A 153 -99.99 62.76 -25.85
N SER A 154 -100.31 63.97 -26.32
CA SER A 154 -99.34 65.04 -26.54
C SER A 154 -98.74 65.53 -25.22
N HIS A 155 -99.55 65.82 -24.21
CA HIS A 155 -99.05 66.26 -22.90
C HIS A 155 -98.24 65.15 -22.22
N GLN A 156 -98.66 63.88 -22.33
CA GLN A 156 -97.90 62.74 -21.83
C GLN A 156 -96.55 62.63 -22.52
N SER A 157 -96.50 62.72 -23.86
CA SER A 157 -95.25 62.70 -24.62
C SER A 157 -94.32 63.86 -24.23
N LYS A 158 -94.88 65.05 -23.96
CA LYS A 158 -94.12 66.21 -23.49
C LYS A 158 -93.57 66.01 -22.08
N LEU A 159 -94.38 65.49 -21.17
CA LEU A 159 -93.96 65.15 -19.81
C LEU A 159 -92.85 64.11 -19.83
N ASP A 160 -93.00 63.03 -20.61
CA ASP A 160 -92.00 61.97 -20.76
C ASP A 160 -90.68 62.55 -21.29
N ALA A 161 -90.73 63.45 -22.28
CA ALA A 161 -89.54 64.12 -22.82
C ALA A 161 -88.86 65.04 -21.78
N LEU A 162 -89.62 65.80 -21.01
CA LEU A 162 -89.09 66.66 -19.95
C LEU A 162 -88.52 65.87 -18.76
N GLN A 163 -89.15 64.75 -18.39
CA GLN A 163 -88.62 63.84 -17.36
C GLN A 163 -87.30 63.22 -17.81
N LYS A 164 -87.18 62.83 -19.10
CA LYS A 164 -85.90 62.40 -19.68
C LYS A 164 -84.86 63.51 -19.69
N LEU A 165 -85.25 64.74 -20.04
CA LEU A 165 -84.37 65.90 -20.00
C LEU A 165 -83.82 66.16 -18.60
N LYS A 166 -84.68 66.07 -17.57
CA LYS A 166 -84.29 66.18 -16.16
C LYS A 166 -83.30 65.08 -15.78
N SER A 167 -83.62 63.83 -16.09
CA SER A 167 -82.75 62.68 -15.82
C SER A 167 -81.38 62.81 -16.49
N LEU A 168 -81.31 63.20 -17.76
CA LEU A 168 -80.04 63.41 -18.48
C LEU A 168 -79.22 64.57 -17.89
N ASN A 169 -79.87 65.67 -17.49
CA ASN A 169 -79.19 66.84 -16.91
C ASN A 169 -78.64 66.57 -15.50
N GLU A 170 -79.42 65.89 -14.65
CA GLU A 170 -78.97 65.42 -13.33
C GLU A 170 -77.80 64.43 -13.48
N SER A 171 -77.92 63.51 -14.43
CA SER A 171 -76.87 62.53 -14.73
C SER A 171 -75.59 63.19 -15.22
N LEU A 172 -75.67 64.15 -16.15
CA LEU A 172 -74.52 64.93 -16.61
C LEU A 172 -73.82 65.66 -15.46
N SER A 173 -74.59 66.21 -14.52
CA SER A 173 -74.07 66.88 -13.32
C SER A 173 -73.39 65.89 -12.37
N SER A 174 -73.94 64.68 -12.22
CA SER A 174 -73.36 63.62 -11.39
C SER A 174 -72.01 63.09 -11.90
N LEU A 175 -71.79 63.12 -13.23
CA LEU A 175 -70.54 62.66 -13.87
C LEU A 175 -69.33 63.58 -13.59
N ASN A 176 -69.55 64.83 -13.16
CA ASN A 176 -68.49 65.79 -12.84
C ASN A 176 -67.83 65.58 -11.46
N ASN A 177 -68.35 64.67 -10.63
CA ASN A 177 -67.75 64.36 -9.33
C ASN A 177 -66.72 63.22 -9.45
N ASN A 178 -65.44 63.55 -9.60
CA ASN A 178 -64.24 62.69 -9.51
C ASN A 178 -64.47 61.16 -9.49
N HIS A 179 -64.85 60.58 -10.63
CA HIS A 179 -64.89 59.12 -10.85
C HIS A 179 -63.72 58.60 -11.69
N ASP A 180 -62.65 59.39 -11.83
CA ASP A 180 -61.50 59.18 -12.74
C ASP A 180 -60.74 57.85 -12.56
N ASN A 181 -61.06 57.05 -11.54
CA ASN A 181 -60.42 55.76 -11.30
C ASN A 181 -61.38 54.55 -11.24
N ASN A 182 -62.67 54.68 -11.53
CA ASN A 182 -63.60 53.54 -11.42
C ASN A 182 -63.22 52.37 -12.35
N CYS A 183 -63.00 52.62 -13.64
CA CYS A 183 -62.49 51.60 -14.56
C CYS A 183 -61.13 51.05 -14.16
N LYS A 184 -60.22 51.92 -13.71
CA LYS A 184 -58.89 51.50 -13.25
C LYS A 184 -59.00 50.54 -12.07
N ASN A 185 -59.82 50.89 -11.07
CA ASN A 185 -60.05 50.07 -9.88
C ASN A 185 -60.77 48.77 -10.24
N LEU A 186 -61.73 48.80 -11.16
CA LEU A 186 -62.44 47.62 -11.66
C LEU A 186 -61.50 46.62 -12.32
N LEU A 187 -60.64 47.10 -13.23
CA LEU A 187 -59.65 46.26 -13.90
C LEU A 187 -58.58 45.78 -12.93
N THR A 188 -58.13 46.64 -12.00
CA THR A 188 -57.21 46.25 -10.92
C THR A 188 -57.83 45.12 -10.09
N ASN A 189 -59.10 45.25 -9.70
CA ASN A 189 -59.83 44.25 -8.93
C ASN A 189 -60.03 42.94 -9.73
N LEU A 190 -60.29 43.01 -11.03
CA LEU A 190 -60.36 41.83 -11.91
C LEU A 190 -59.01 41.11 -11.98
N CYS A 191 -57.94 41.86 -12.25
CA CYS A 191 -56.58 41.33 -12.31
C CYS A 191 -56.17 40.73 -10.97
N SER A 192 -56.33 41.45 -9.86
CA SER A 192 -56.02 40.95 -8.52
C SER A 192 -56.88 39.73 -8.14
N GLY A 193 -58.13 39.67 -8.57
CA GLY A 193 -59.01 38.50 -8.39
C GLY A 193 -58.48 37.27 -9.12
N LEU A 194 -58.12 37.42 -10.40
CA LEU A 194 -57.51 36.36 -11.22
C LEU A 194 -56.13 35.94 -10.70
N GLU A 195 -55.29 36.90 -10.34
CA GLU A 195 -53.97 36.69 -9.73
C GLU A 195 -54.10 35.84 -8.46
N LYS A 196 -55.00 36.21 -7.55
CA LYS A 196 -55.26 35.47 -6.31
C LYS A 196 -55.82 34.07 -6.57
N PHE A 197 -56.71 33.92 -7.54
CA PHE A 197 -57.25 32.62 -7.97
C PHE A 197 -56.13 31.69 -8.45
N LEU A 198 -55.20 32.21 -9.25
CA LEU A 198 -54.02 31.47 -9.71
C LEU A 198 -53.00 31.24 -8.58
N GLY A 199 -52.91 32.14 -7.60
CA GLY A 199 -51.95 32.08 -6.49
C GLY A 199 -50.72 32.97 -6.70
N TYR A 200 -50.89 34.05 -7.47
CA TYR A 200 -49.86 35.06 -7.68
C TYR A 200 -49.66 35.91 -6.42
N GLN A 201 -48.40 36.16 -6.07
CA GLN A 201 -47.98 37.04 -4.98
C GLN A 201 -47.30 38.30 -5.48
N GLU A 202 -47.86 39.45 -5.13
CA GLU A 202 -47.32 40.75 -5.53
C GLU A 202 -45.87 41.00 -5.06
N THR A 203 -45.48 40.41 -3.91
CA THR A 203 -44.15 40.61 -3.32
C THR A 203 -43.06 39.78 -3.99
N SER A 204 -43.33 38.51 -4.31
CA SER A 204 -42.42 37.64 -5.07
C SER A 204 -42.54 37.83 -6.58
N LYS A 205 -43.63 38.45 -7.04
CA LYS A 205 -44.05 38.56 -8.45
C LYS A 205 -44.29 37.20 -9.13
N GLY A 206 -44.49 36.15 -8.36
CA GLY A 206 -44.61 34.77 -8.84
C GLY A 206 -45.73 33.99 -8.16
N TYR A 207 -45.78 32.69 -8.41
CA TYR A 207 -46.82 31.81 -7.85
C TYR A 207 -46.32 31.17 -6.55
N ASP A 208 -47.01 31.41 -5.44
CA ASP A 208 -46.62 30.88 -4.12
C ASP A 208 -47.29 29.54 -3.79
N GLY A 209 -48.24 29.11 -4.62
CA GLY A 209 -49.03 27.90 -4.42
C GLY A 209 -50.20 28.09 -3.44
N THR A 210 -50.66 29.31 -3.19
CA THR A 210 -51.91 29.55 -2.44
C THR A 210 -53.15 29.42 -3.31
N GLY A 211 -53.04 29.64 -4.62
CA GLY A 211 -54.09 29.41 -5.62
C GLY A 211 -53.96 28.06 -6.33
N ILE A 212 -54.53 27.96 -7.53
CA ILE A 212 -54.58 26.70 -8.30
C ILE A 212 -53.25 26.31 -8.97
N VAL A 213 -52.33 27.26 -9.18
CA VAL A 213 -51.03 27.04 -9.83
C VAL A 213 -50.02 26.48 -8.81
N TYR A 214 -49.16 25.57 -9.25
CA TYR A 214 -48.09 25.03 -8.42
C TYR A 214 -46.99 26.06 -8.17
N SER A 215 -46.48 26.08 -6.93
CA SER A 215 -45.54 27.10 -6.47
C SER A 215 -44.22 27.08 -7.24
N ASP A 216 -43.70 28.26 -7.56
CA ASP A 216 -42.36 28.45 -8.14
C ASP A 216 -41.28 27.90 -7.19
N LEU A 217 -41.48 28.05 -5.88
CA LEU A 217 -40.58 27.53 -4.87
C LEU A 217 -40.55 26.00 -4.87
N ASP A 218 -41.72 25.37 -4.89
CA ASP A 218 -41.82 23.90 -4.93
C ASP A 218 -41.23 23.36 -6.23
N ARG A 219 -41.44 24.04 -7.36
CA ARG A 219 -40.86 23.69 -8.67
C ARG A 219 -39.33 23.70 -8.65
N LEU A 220 -38.72 24.70 -8.02
CA LEU A 220 -37.26 24.76 -7.84
C LEU A 220 -36.77 23.63 -6.92
N CYS A 221 -37.46 23.36 -5.80
CA CYS A 221 -37.15 22.25 -4.90
C CYS A 221 -37.18 20.90 -5.64
N ASP A 222 -38.24 20.65 -6.42
CA ASP A 222 -38.42 19.42 -7.21
C ASP A 222 -37.31 19.24 -8.23
N GLY A 223 -36.92 20.32 -8.93
CA GLY A 223 -35.82 20.28 -9.88
C GLY A 223 -34.49 19.94 -9.24
N VAL A 224 -34.18 20.51 -8.08
CA VAL A 224 -32.91 20.24 -7.37
C VAL A 224 -32.88 18.83 -6.78
N MET A 225 -33.99 18.37 -6.20
CA MET A 225 -34.11 16.98 -5.74
C MET A 225 -33.96 16.00 -6.91
N SER A 226 -34.51 16.34 -8.08
CA SER A 226 -34.38 15.51 -9.29
C SER A 226 -32.96 15.49 -9.86
N PHE A 227 -32.23 16.62 -9.80
CA PHE A 227 -30.80 16.66 -10.10
C PHE A 227 -30.01 15.67 -9.25
N ILE A 228 -30.23 15.72 -7.94
CA ILE A 228 -29.54 14.87 -6.96
C ILE A 228 -29.93 13.40 -7.18
N LEU A 229 -31.23 13.12 -7.37
CA LEU A 229 -31.74 11.78 -7.64
C LEU A 229 -31.00 11.14 -8.81
N GLN A 230 -30.86 11.86 -9.93
CA GLN A 230 -30.18 11.31 -11.10
C GLN A 230 -28.67 11.18 -10.92
N CYS A 231 -28.04 12.05 -10.12
CA CYS A 231 -26.65 11.87 -9.72
C CYS A 231 -26.46 10.57 -8.91
N LEU A 232 -27.40 10.25 -8.01
CA LEU A 232 -27.37 9.01 -7.22
C LEU A 232 -27.72 7.78 -8.07
N GLU A 233 -28.73 7.85 -8.94
CA GLU A 233 -29.11 6.78 -9.87
C GLU A 233 -27.94 6.42 -10.81
N GLY A 234 -27.23 7.42 -11.33
CA GLY A 234 -26.02 7.22 -12.14
C GLY A 234 -24.90 6.46 -11.41
N ALA A 235 -24.91 6.45 -10.07
CA ALA A 235 -23.96 5.74 -9.23
C ALA A 235 -24.60 4.59 -8.43
N LYS A 236 -25.85 4.21 -8.73
CA LYS A 236 -26.66 3.30 -7.89
C LYS A 236 -26.02 1.96 -7.64
N THR A 237 -25.36 1.38 -8.64
CA THR A 237 -24.65 0.10 -8.51
C THR A 237 -23.52 0.18 -7.49
N LEU A 238 -22.71 1.24 -7.55
CA LEU A 238 -21.62 1.52 -6.63
C LEU A 238 -22.14 1.84 -5.22
N LEU A 239 -23.17 2.69 -5.13
CA LEU A 239 -23.80 3.08 -3.88
C LEU A 239 -24.39 1.86 -3.17
N HIS A 240 -25.17 1.03 -3.87
CA HIS A 240 -25.75 -0.20 -3.34
C HIS A 240 -24.70 -1.22 -2.91
N HIS A 241 -23.61 -1.37 -3.65
CA HIS A 241 -22.51 -2.28 -3.29
C HIS A 241 -21.97 -1.98 -1.89
N TYR A 242 -21.71 -0.70 -1.59
CA TYR A 242 -21.14 -0.30 -0.31
C TYR A 242 -22.18 -0.08 0.78
N TYR A 243 -23.37 0.41 0.45
CA TYR A 243 -24.41 0.73 1.42
C TYR A 243 -25.81 0.44 0.84
N PRO A 244 -26.29 -0.81 0.91
CA PRO A 244 -27.55 -1.22 0.30
C PRO A 244 -28.78 -0.38 0.71
N GLN A 245 -28.79 0.13 1.94
CA GLN A 245 -29.87 0.98 2.48
C GLN A 245 -30.03 2.30 1.71
N ILE A 246 -29.03 2.74 0.95
CA ILE A 246 -29.13 3.94 0.11
C ILE A 246 -30.22 3.83 -0.97
N ILE A 247 -30.64 2.61 -1.32
CA ILE A 247 -31.75 2.40 -2.24
C ILE A 247 -33.07 2.90 -1.64
N ASP A 248 -33.25 2.76 -0.32
CA ASP A 248 -34.40 3.35 0.37
C ASP A 248 -34.30 4.88 0.30
N THR A 249 -33.12 5.47 0.53
CA THR A 249 -32.89 6.92 0.39
C THR A 249 -33.22 7.43 -1.02
N ILE A 250 -32.78 6.71 -2.07
CA ILE A 250 -33.07 7.05 -3.46
C ILE A 250 -34.58 6.99 -3.73
N ARG A 251 -35.26 5.93 -3.28
CA ARG A 251 -36.71 5.76 -3.44
C ARG A 251 -37.51 6.82 -2.67
N GLU A 252 -37.08 7.15 -1.46
CA GLU A 252 -37.70 8.20 -0.66
C GLU A 252 -37.53 9.58 -1.29
N LEU A 253 -36.34 9.88 -1.82
CA LEU A 253 -36.10 11.11 -2.57
C LEU A 253 -37.00 11.19 -3.81
N GLU A 254 -37.08 10.11 -4.58
CA GLU A 254 -37.98 10.00 -5.73
C GLU A 254 -39.45 10.22 -5.34
N GLY A 255 -39.89 9.64 -4.22
CA GLY A 255 -41.25 9.80 -3.71
C GLY A 255 -41.59 11.20 -3.19
N LYS A 256 -40.59 12.07 -2.96
CA LYS A 256 -40.77 13.45 -2.49
C LYS A 256 -40.87 14.47 -3.62
N ILE A 257 -40.42 14.13 -4.83
CA ILE A 257 -40.47 15.01 -6.00
C ILE A 257 -41.92 15.15 -6.47
N GLY A 258 -42.34 16.38 -6.73
CA GLY A 258 -43.66 16.73 -7.24
C GLY A 258 -44.76 16.63 -6.18
N LYS A 259 -44.42 16.76 -4.89
CA LYS A 259 -45.38 16.64 -3.77
C LYS A 259 -45.78 17.97 -3.13
N GLY A 260 -45.16 19.08 -3.52
CA GLY A 260 -45.44 20.42 -2.95
C GLY A 260 -45.19 20.49 -1.44
N SER A 261 -44.08 19.91 -0.99
CA SER A 261 -43.74 19.83 0.45
C SER A 261 -43.02 21.08 0.97
N GLY A 262 -42.80 22.08 0.10
CA GLY A 262 -42.06 23.28 0.41
C GLY A 262 -40.61 23.03 0.80
N VAL A 263 -40.02 24.08 1.34
CA VAL A 263 -38.63 24.09 1.81
C VAL A 263 -38.37 23.08 2.92
N SER A 264 -39.34 22.85 3.82
CA SER A 264 -39.19 21.86 4.89
C SER A 264 -39.04 20.45 4.32
N GLY A 265 -39.93 20.05 3.41
CA GLY A 265 -39.84 18.72 2.79
C GLY A 265 -38.61 18.55 1.90
N PHE A 266 -38.17 19.63 1.24
CA PHE A 266 -36.88 19.68 0.55
C PHE A 266 -35.72 19.41 1.52
N CYS A 267 -35.63 20.15 2.63
CA CYS A 267 -34.56 19.98 3.60
C CYS A 267 -34.54 18.58 4.22
N ASP A 268 -35.72 18.02 4.53
CA ASP A 268 -35.85 16.65 5.04
C ASP A 268 -35.32 15.62 4.03
N ALA A 269 -35.64 15.78 2.73
CA ALA A 269 -35.17 14.90 1.68
C ALA A 269 -33.64 15.01 1.50
N ILE A 270 -33.10 16.23 1.50
CA ILE A 270 -31.65 16.48 1.41
C ILE A 270 -30.91 15.90 2.62
N GLY A 271 -31.44 16.06 3.84
CA GLY A 271 -30.86 15.49 5.06
C GLY A 271 -30.76 13.97 5.01
N ARG A 272 -31.78 13.31 4.44
CA ARG A 272 -31.76 11.84 4.21
C ARG A 272 -30.69 11.45 3.19
N VAL A 273 -30.54 12.20 2.10
CA VAL A 273 -29.49 11.98 1.10
C VAL A 273 -28.10 12.14 1.71
N GLN A 274 -27.88 13.18 2.52
CA GLN A 274 -26.63 13.38 3.25
C GLN A 274 -26.30 12.17 4.13
N ALA A 275 -27.25 11.74 4.97
CA ALA A 275 -27.09 10.57 5.83
C ALA A 275 -26.79 9.29 5.03
N GLY A 276 -27.46 9.10 3.88
CA GLY A 276 -27.21 7.98 2.98
C GLY A 276 -25.78 7.99 2.41
N LEU A 277 -25.32 9.15 1.93
CA LEU A 277 -23.95 9.32 1.41
C LEU A 277 -22.88 9.19 2.50
N GLU A 278 -23.16 9.59 3.73
CA GLU A 278 -22.29 9.34 4.89
C GLU A 278 -22.21 7.86 5.25
N GLY A 279 -23.34 7.14 5.22
CA GLY A 279 -23.39 5.68 5.40
C GLY A 279 -22.57 4.95 4.32
N TYR A 280 -22.72 5.38 3.07
CA TYR A 280 -21.91 4.92 1.94
C TYR A 280 -20.41 5.12 2.17
N GLU A 281 -19.98 6.34 2.49
CA GLU A 281 -18.55 6.64 2.63
C GLU A 281 -17.91 5.88 3.80
N ARG A 282 -18.61 5.80 4.95
CA ARG A 282 -18.18 5.04 6.12
C ARG A 282 -18.05 3.55 5.82
N SER A 283 -19.02 2.97 5.11
CA SER A 283 -18.97 1.56 4.74
C SER A 283 -17.83 1.27 3.76
N MET A 284 -17.62 2.13 2.76
CA MET A 284 -16.49 2.04 1.85
C MET A 284 -15.14 2.15 2.57
N GLU A 285 -15.03 3.07 3.53
CA GLU A 285 -13.86 3.18 4.41
C GLU A 285 -13.58 1.89 5.15
N ASN A 286 -14.59 1.33 5.83
CA ASN A 286 -14.45 0.10 6.61
C ASN A 286 -13.98 -1.08 5.74
N LEU A 287 -14.58 -1.27 4.55
CA LEU A 287 -14.21 -2.37 3.65
C LEU A 287 -12.82 -2.19 3.06
N THR A 288 -12.43 -0.97 2.68
CA THR A 288 -11.08 -0.71 2.18
C THR A 288 -10.02 -0.82 3.29
N ASN A 289 -10.33 -0.37 4.51
CA ASN A 289 -9.47 -0.52 5.67
C ASN A 289 -9.36 -1.98 6.14
N ALA A 290 -10.36 -2.82 5.92
CA ALA A 290 -10.26 -4.26 6.19
C ALA A 290 -9.19 -4.95 5.33
N VAL A 291 -8.90 -4.44 4.12
CA VAL A 291 -7.83 -4.95 3.26
C VAL A 291 -6.45 -4.53 3.80
N VAL A 292 -6.20 -3.22 3.90
CA VAL A 292 -4.85 -2.69 4.19
C VAL A 292 -4.57 -2.43 5.67
N GLY A 293 -5.56 -1.95 6.42
CA GLY A 293 -5.46 -1.48 7.80
C GLY A 293 -4.78 -0.11 7.93
N GLU A 294 -5.36 0.78 8.75
CA GLU A 294 -4.67 2.02 9.14
C GLU A 294 -3.53 1.76 10.13
N GLU A 295 -2.54 2.66 10.16
CA GLU A 295 -1.45 2.60 11.13
C GLU A 295 -1.97 2.57 12.57
N LYS A 296 -3.02 3.34 12.86
CA LYS A 296 -3.57 3.53 14.20
C LYS A 296 -4.46 2.37 14.66
N GLU A 297 -5.27 1.77 13.79
CA GLU A 297 -6.30 0.82 14.22
C GLU A 297 -5.88 -0.65 14.32
N HIS A 298 -4.75 -1.05 13.72
CA HIS A 298 -4.19 -2.41 13.84
C HIS A 298 -5.08 -3.57 13.33
N LYS A 299 -6.08 -3.31 12.48
CA LYS A 299 -7.14 -4.29 12.11
C LYS A 299 -7.16 -4.79 10.65
N GLY A 300 -6.24 -4.37 9.78
CA GLY A 300 -6.23 -4.80 8.37
C GLY A 300 -5.70 -6.21 8.15
N THR A 301 -6.24 -6.93 7.16
CA THR A 301 -5.85 -8.32 6.83
C THR A 301 -4.41 -8.43 6.33
N ILE A 302 -3.91 -7.52 5.50
CA ILE A 302 -2.50 -7.51 5.08
C ILE A 302 -1.57 -7.23 6.28
N LYS A 303 -1.99 -6.34 7.18
CA LYS A 303 -1.25 -6.04 8.42
C LYS A 303 -1.23 -7.26 9.36
N ALA A 304 -2.33 -8.02 9.43
CA ALA A 304 -2.40 -9.27 10.20
C ALA A 304 -1.44 -10.34 9.66
N LEU A 305 -1.33 -10.48 8.32
CA LEU A 305 -0.34 -11.36 7.69
C LEU A 305 1.09 -10.97 8.11
N LYS A 306 1.41 -9.66 8.08
CA LYS A 306 2.72 -9.15 8.53
C LYS A 306 3.00 -9.52 9.99
N THR A 307 2.06 -9.27 10.90
CA THR A 307 2.18 -9.64 12.31
C THR A 307 2.37 -11.14 12.49
N LYS A 308 1.67 -11.95 11.69
CA LYS A 308 1.83 -13.41 11.74
C LYS A 308 3.22 -13.86 11.28
N ILE A 309 3.76 -13.26 10.23
CA ILE A 309 5.15 -13.50 9.78
C ILE A 309 6.14 -13.16 10.90
N GLU A 310 5.96 -12.03 11.62
CA GLU A 310 6.80 -11.67 12.78
C GLU A 310 6.70 -12.71 13.90
N GLY A 311 5.49 -13.22 14.17
CA GLY A 311 5.26 -14.32 15.10
C GLY A 311 6.01 -15.60 14.70
N ASN A 312 6.01 -15.96 13.41
CA ASN A 312 6.72 -17.14 12.92
C ASN A 312 8.24 -16.95 13.00
N ILE A 313 8.78 -15.75 12.72
CA ILE A 313 10.20 -15.43 12.94
C ILE A 313 10.58 -15.63 14.42
N LYS A 314 9.74 -15.15 15.34
CA LYS A 314 9.98 -15.32 16.79
C LYS A 314 9.97 -16.80 17.17
N ALA A 315 8.97 -17.55 16.70
CA ALA A 315 8.83 -18.98 16.97
C ALA A 315 10.06 -19.77 16.50
N LEU A 316 10.62 -19.44 15.32
CA LEU A 316 11.84 -20.08 14.81
C LEU A 316 13.05 -19.82 15.70
N ARG A 317 13.22 -18.59 16.19
CA ARG A 317 14.34 -18.20 17.07
C ARG A 317 14.28 -18.86 18.45
N GLU A 318 13.09 -19.27 18.88
CA GLU A 318 12.85 -19.94 20.17
C GLU A 318 12.91 -21.48 20.08
N LEU A 319 13.16 -22.04 18.90
CA LEU A 319 13.31 -23.49 18.73
C LEU A 319 14.51 -24.04 19.50
N ASN A 320 14.30 -25.15 20.20
CA ASN A 320 15.36 -25.85 20.90
C ASN A 320 16.19 -26.71 19.91
N ILE A 321 17.20 -26.10 19.30
CA ILE A 321 18.08 -26.73 18.31
C ILE A 321 18.91 -27.91 18.85
N ASP A 322 18.95 -28.13 20.17
CA ASP A 322 19.60 -29.32 20.75
C ASP A 322 18.78 -30.60 20.55
N LYS A 323 17.49 -30.49 20.16
CA LYS A 323 16.61 -31.62 19.85
C LYS A 323 16.27 -31.68 18.36
N PHE A 324 17.22 -32.23 17.59
CA PHE A 324 17.16 -32.19 16.12
C PHE A 324 15.84 -32.73 15.53
N ASP A 325 15.45 -33.96 15.89
CA ASP A 325 14.28 -34.63 15.31
C ASP A 325 12.97 -33.92 15.68
N ASP A 326 12.86 -33.38 16.91
CA ASP A 326 11.72 -32.59 17.37
C ASP A 326 11.56 -31.31 16.56
N VAL A 327 12.68 -30.64 16.25
CA VAL A 327 12.70 -29.41 15.45
C VAL A 327 12.32 -29.71 14.00
N VAL A 328 12.94 -30.71 13.37
CA VAL A 328 12.61 -31.12 11.99
C VAL A 328 11.14 -31.50 11.86
N GLY A 329 10.56 -32.21 12.84
CA GLY A 329 9.15 -32.58 12.86
C GLY A 329 8.17 -31.40 12.94
N LYS A 330 8.61 -30.26 13.49
CA LYS A 330 7.79 -29.04 13.64
C LYS A 330 8.15 -27.95 12.64
N TRP A 331 9.24 -28.11 11.89
CA TRP A 331 9.83 -27.07 11.04
C TRP A 331 8.82 -26.42 10.09
N TYR A 332 8.15 -27.23 9.26
CA TYR A 332 7.14 -26.74 8.32
C TYR A 332 6.10 -25.86 9.03
N LYS A 333 5.53 -26.37 10.12
CA LYS A 333 4.54 -25.65 10.92
C LYS A 333 5.11 -24.34 11.48
N SER A 334 6.32 -24.35 12.05
CA SER A 334 6.96 -23.16 12.59
C SER A 334 7.19 -22.06 11.54
N VAL A 335 7.40 -22.43 10.27
CA VAL A 335 7.57 -21.47 9.18
C VAL A 335 6.23 -20.97 8.65
N THR A 336 5.25 -21.85 8.44
CA THR A 336 4.06 -21.57 7.61
C THR A 336 2.77 -21.37 8.39
N GLU A 337 2.74 -21.66 9.70
CA GLU A 337 1.51 -21.64 10.48
C GLU A 337 0.77 -20.30 10.31
N GLY A 338 -0.52 -20.39 9.97
CA GLY A 338 -1.43 -19.25 9.80
C GLY A 338 -1.17 -18.35 8.59
N LEU A 339 -0.14 -18.57 7.77
CA LEU A 339 0.11 -17.71 6.60
C LEU A 339 -0.98 -17.87 5.54
N ASP A 340 -1.34 -19.11 5.18
CA ASP A 340 -2.35 -19.40 4.15
C ASP A 340 -3.74 -18.86 4.52
N GLU A 341 -4.14 -19.00 5.80
CA GLU A 341 -5.41 -18.45 6.29
C GLU A 341 -5.44 -16.92 6.21
N ASN A 342 -4.31 -16.26 6.50
CA ASN A 342 -4.21 -14.81 6.34
C ASN A 342 -4.29 -14.38 4.87
N VAL A 343 -3.64 -15.12 3.96
CA VAL A 343 -3.74 -14.86 2.51
C VAL A 343 -5.20 -15.02 2.03
N LYS A 344 -5.89 -16.06 2.49
CA LYS A 344 -7.31 -16.26 2.20
C LYS A 344 -8.17 -15.10 2.72
N ASN A 345 -7.95 -14.65 3.95
CA ASN A 345 -8.66 -13.52 4.56
C ASN A 345 -8.46 -12.22 3.77
N ILE A 346 -7.25 -11.97 3.27
CA ILE A 346 -6.99 -10.82 2.38
C ILE A 346 -7.82 -10.94 1.09
N GLY A 347 -7.84 -12.13 0.48
CA GLY A 347 -8.64 -12.40 -0.71
C GLY A 347 -10.14 -12.20 -0.47
N GLU A 348 -10.65 -12.61 0.69
CA GLU A 348 -12.05 -12.37 1.09
C GLU A 348 -12.35 -10.87 1.29
N ALA A 349 -11.46 -10.12 1.95
CA ALA A 349 -11.61 -8.67 2.09
C ALA A 349 -11.60 -7.96 0.71
N ILE A 350 -10.74 -8.38 -0.21
CA ILE A 350 -10.68 -7.85 -1.58
C ILE A 350 -11.95 -8.19 -2.39
N LYS A 351 -12.61 -9.33 -2.14
CA LYS A 351 -13.90 -9.65 -2.79
C LYS A 351 -15.01 -8.68 -2.38
N MET A 352 -14.92 -8.12 -1.17
CA MET A 352 -15.92 -7.19 -0.64
C MET A 352 -15.80 -5.77 -1.19
N VAL A 353 -14.66 -5.39 -1.79
CA VAL A 353 -14.56 -4.10 -2.51
C VAL A 353 -15.20 -4.19 -3.90
N ASP A 354 -15.58 -3.05 -4.47
CA ASP A 354 -16.21 -2.99 -5.78
C ASP A 354 -15.32 -3.56 -6.90
N GLY A 355 -15.94 -4.04 -7.97
CA GLY A 355 -15.25 -4.67 -9.10
C GLY A 355 -14.10 -3.85 -9.69
N PRO A 356 -14.30 -2.56 -10.03
CA PRO A 356 -13.23 -1.70 -10.53
C PRO A 356 -12.03 -1.60 -9.58
N LEU A 357 -12.24 -1.39 -8.28
CA LEU A 357 -11.13 -1.35 -7.31
C LEU A 357 -10.47 -2.72 -7.13
N ARG A 358 -11.27 -3.78 -7.00
CA ARG A 358 -10.78 -5.17 -6.92
C ARG A 358 -9.82 -5.49 -8.05
N ASN A 359 -10.19 -5.17 -9.30
CA ASN A 359 -9.37 -5.44 -10.48
C ASN A 359 -8.05 -4.66 -10.48
N LYS A 360 -7.99 -3.51 -9.80
CA LYS A 360 -6.74 -2.72 -9.68
C LYS A 360 -5.80 -3.28 -8.62
N VAL A 361 -6.32 -3.87 -7.55
CA VAL A 361 -5.51 -4.38 -6.42
C VAL A 361 -5.15 -5.87 -6.54
N ILE A 362 -5.88 -6.64 -7.37
CA ILE A 362 -5.72 -8.09 -7.46
C ILE A 362 -4.30 -8.50 -7.83
N ASN A 363 -3.65 -7.81 -8.77
CA ASN A 363 -2.31 -8.12 -9.22
C ASN A 363 -1.27 -7.98 -8.09
N ASP A 364 -1.42 -7.00 -7.19
CA ASP A 364 -0.51 -6.83 -6.06
C ASP A 364 -0.80 -7.81 -4.93
N PHE A 365 -2.06 -8.23 -4.78
CA PHE A 365 -2.43 -9.33 -3.89
C PHE A 365 -1.88 -10.68 -4.37
N GLU A 366 -2.00 -11.00 -5.66
CA GLU A 366 -1.48 -12.24 -6.24
C GLU A 366 0.03 -12.38 -6.03
N LYS A 367 0.78 -11.27 -6.11
CA LYS A 367 2.21 -11.24 -5.75
C LYS A 367 2.47 -11.66 -4.30
N ILE A 368 1.63 -11.23 -3.35
CA ILE A 368 1.72 -11.66 -1.95
C ILE A 368 1.45 -13.16 -1.86
N GLN A 369 0.35 -13.62 -2.47
CA GLN A 369 -0.06 -15.02 -2.47
C GLN A 369 1.06 -15.93 -3.00
N THR A 370 1.59 -15.64 -4.20
CA THR A 370 2.68 -16.43 -4.80
C THR A 370 3.94 -16.45 -3.94
N ARG A 371 4.26 -15.34 -3.26
CA ARG A 371 5.44 -15.30 -2.38
C ARG A 371 5.27 -16.18 -1.14
N ILE A 372 4.07 -16.22 -0.56
CA ILE A 372 3.74 -17.08 0.58
C ILE A 372 3.71 -18.55 0.16
N GLU A 373 3.10 -18.88 -0.99
CA GLU A 373 3.09 -20.23 -1.54
C GLU A 373 4.53 -20.75 -1.81
N SER A 374 5.38 -19.91 -2.41
CA SER A 374 6.79 -20.25 -2.65
C SER A 374 7.56 -20.49 -1.35
N LEU A 375 7.28 -19.73 -0.29
CA LEU A 375 7.87 -19.93 1.02
C LEU A 375 7.41 -21.28 1.62
N SER A 376 6.12 -21.61 1.51
CA SER A 376 5.58 -22.88 2.00
C SER A 376 6.22 -24.09 1.29
N VAL A 377 6.39 -24.02 -0.04
CA VAL A 377 7.10 -25.05 -0.81
C VAL A 377 8.56 -25.17 -0.35
N SER A 378 9.24 -24.05 -0.15
CA SER A 378 10.62 -24.03 0.31
C SER A 378 10.78 -24.63 1.72
N ALA A 379 9.82 -24.39 2.62
CA ALA A 379 9.82 -24.99 3.96
C ALA A 379 9.64 -26.52 3.93
N ILE A 380 8.90 -27.07 2.94
CA ILE A 380 8.81 -28.52 2.73
C ILE A 380 10.16 -29.08 2.29
N ASN A 381 10.85 -28.38 1.39
CA ASN A 381 12.19 -28.79 0.93
C ASN A 381 13.20 -28.76 2.08
N ASP A 382 13.16 -27.77 2.97
CA ASP A 382 14.02 -27.75 4.16
C ASP A 382 13.88 -29.02 5.01
N VAL A 383 12.63 -29.47 5.25
CA VAL A 383 12.38 -30.69 6.03
C VAL A 383 13.02 -31.89 5.35
N LYS A 384 12.94 -31.97 4.03
CA LYS A 384 13.55 -33.04 3.25
C LYS A 384 15.07 -33.00 3.35
N GLU A 385 15.68 -31.85 3.08
CA GLU A 385 17.13 -31.65 3.10
C GLU A 385 17.74 -31.89 4.49
N LEU A 386 17.07 -31.45 5.56
CA LEU A 386 17.51 -31.72 6.93
C LEU A 386 17.45 -33.22 7.29
N LYS A 387 16.44 -33.95 6.80
CA LYS A 387 16.38 -35.41 6.98
C LYS A 387 17.50 -36.12 6.24
N GLU A 388 17.70 -35.79 4.97
CA GLU A 388 18.79 -36.35 4.15
C GLU A 388 20.17 -36.04 4.76
N LEU A 389 20.39 -34.82 5.26
CA LEU A 389 21.61 -34.46 5.97
C LEU A 389 21.83 -35.32 7.23
N SER A 390 20.78 -35.53 8.02
CA SER A 390 20.86 -36.36 9.23
C SER A 390 21.26 -37.80 8.91
N GLU A 391 20.70 -38.38 7.85
CA GLU A 391 21.02 -39.73 7.38
C GLU A 391 22.47 -39.80 6.88
N ASN A 392 22.85 -38.90 5.97
CA ASN A 392 24.20 -38.86 5.39
C ASN A 392 25.30 -38.64 6.44
N VAL A 393 25.09 -37.72 7.38
CA VAL A 393 26.07 -37.44 8.47
C VAL A 393 26.24 -38.66 9.37
N ALA A 394 25.15 -39.39 9.65
CA ALA A 394 25.22 -40.61 10.44
C ALA A 394 25.97 -41.73 9.72
N ASP A 395 25.75 -41.89 8.41
CA ASP A 395 26.40 -42.91 7.60
C ASP A 395 27.90 -42.63 7.39
N GLU A 396 28.28 -41.41 6.99
CA GLU A 396 29.68 -41.00 6.79
C GLU A 396 30.51 -41.11 8.09
N LEU A 397 29.95 -40.68 9.23
CA LEU A 397 30.65 -40.80 10.50
C LEU A 397 30.74 -42.26 10.99
N ARG A 398 29.80 -43.12 10.61
CA ARG A 398 29.89 -44.58 10.87
C ARG A 398 30.98 -45.23 10.01
N GLU A 399 31.14 -44.82 8.75
CA GLU A 399 32.23 -45.29 7.90
C GLU A 399 33.59 -44.82 8.41
N LEU A 400 33.68 -43.57 8.86
CA LEU A 400 34.88 -43.03 9.50
C LEU A 400 35.21 -43.77 10.81
N GLU A 401 34.20 -44.05 11.65
CA GLU A 401 34.36 -44.87 12.87
C GLU A 401 34.96 -46.23 12.52
N GLY A 402 34.41 -46.91 11.52
CA GLY A 402 34.90 -48.20 11.03
C GLY A 402 36.35 -48.14 10.56
N SER A 403 36.69 -47.11 9.76
CA SER A 403 38.04 -46.91 9.23
C SER A 403 39.07 -46.62 10.32
N VAL A 404 38.75 -45.71 11.27
CA VAL A 404 39.62 -45.38 12.41
C VAL A 404 39.80 -46.61 13.30
N LYS A 405 38.73 -47.35 13.59
CA LYS A 405 38.80 -48.59 14.38
C LYS A 405 39.70 -49.62 13.71
N GLY A 406 39.55 -49.82 12.40
CA GLY A 406 40.40 -50.73 11.62
C GLY A 406 41.88 -50.34 11.68
N ALA A 407 42.19 -49.07 11.42
CA ALA A 407 43.57 -48.57 11.45
C ALA A 407 44.22 -48.67 12.84
N VAL A 408 43.47 -48.40 13.92
CA VAL A 408 43.93 -48.58 15.30
C VAL A 408 44.20 -50.05 15.61
N GLU A 409 43.26 -50.94 15.25
CA GLU A 409 43.43 -52.38 15.47
C GLU A 409 44.66 -52.92 14.73
N GLU A 410 44.87 -52.51 13.48
CA GLU A 410 46.05 -52.89 12.69
C GLU A 410 47.34 -52.42 13.35
N ARG A 411 47.43 -51.13 13.72
CA ARG A 411 48.64 -50.54 14.30
C ARG A 411 48.96 -51.10 15.68
N VAL A 412 47.95 -51.27 16.55
CA VAL A 412 48.15 -51.84 17.89
C VAL A 412 48.59 -53.31 17.78
N ASN A 413 48.05 -54.06 16.83
CA ASN A 413 48.49 -55.43 16.57
C ASN A 413 49.90 -55.50 15.97
N GLU A 414 50.29 -54.54 15.13
CA GLU A 414 51.66 -54.42 14.63
C GLU A 414 52.66 -54.21 15.79
N TYR A 415 52.35 -53.28 16.70
CA TYR A 415 53.19 -53.05 17.89
C TYR A 415 53.19 -54.23 18.86
N LYS A 416 52.05 -54.91 19.02
CA LYS A 416 51.97 -56.16 19.79
C LYS A 416 52.93 -57.20 19.24
N LYS A 417 52.93 -57.44 17.92
CA LYS A 417 53.87 -58.37 17.28
C LYS A 417 55.32 -57.98 17.51
N LYS A 418 55.68 -56.71 17.28
CA LYS A 418 57.06 -56.24 17.52
C LYS A 418 57.49 -56.44 18.97
N LEU A 419 56.60 -56.12 19.93
CA LEU A 419 56.89 -56.31 21.35
C LEU A 419 57.02 -57.80 21.72
N GLU A 420 56.16 -58.66 21.17
CA GLU A 420 56.25 -60.12 21.32
C GLU A 420 57.55 -60.68 20.73
N GLU A 421 57.98 -60.20 19.56
CA GLU A 421 59.24 -60.60 18.89
C GLU A 421 60.47 -60.18 19.68
N GLU A 422 60.55 -58.91 20.12
CA GLU A 422 61.65 -58.40 20.93
C GLU A 422 61.76 -59.12 22.28
N PHE A 423 60.63 -59.35 22.98
CA PHE A 423 60.66 -60.09 24.23
C PHE A 423 60.92 -61.59 24.04
N LYS A 424 60.52 -62.17 22.91
CA LYS A 424 60.90 -63.54 22.56
C LYS A 424 62.41 -63.65 22.36
N ASN A 425 63.05 -62.69 21.72
CA ASN A 425 64.52 -62.63 21.60
C ASN A 425 65.19 -62.56 22.98
N ILE A 426 64.68 -61.72 23.90
CA ILE A 426 65.15 -61.67 25.29
C ILE A 426 64.99 -63.05 25.98
N GLN A 427 63.84 -63.71 25.80
CA GLN A 427 63.58 -65.05 26.34
C GLN A 427 64.55 -66.10 25.77
N GLU A 428 64.84 -66.04 24.47
CA GLU A 428 65.81 -66.92 23.80
C GLU A 428 67.22 -66.70 24.35
N GLN A 429 67.63 -65.45 24.60
CA GLN A 429 68.92 -65.15 25.24
C GLN A 429 69.00 -65.64 26.69
N ILE A 430 67.95 -65.45 27.49
CA ILE A 430 67.88 -65.99 28.86
C ILE A 430 68.03 -67.52 28.83
N THR A 431 67.34 -68.19 27.91
CA THR A 431 67.43 -69.65 27.71
C THR A 431 68.83 -70.09 27.26
N ALA A 432 69.49 -69.28 26.43
CA ALA A 432 70.86 -69.54 25.98
C ALA A 432 71.88 -69.44 27.12
N VAL A 433 71.73 -68.44 28.01
CA VAL A 433 72.56 -68.30 29.22
C VAL A 433 72.31 -69.45 30.19
N GLU A 434 71.06 -69.87 30.39
CA GLU A 434 70.70 -71.05 31.18
C GLU A 434 71.38 -72.33 30.65
N ARG A 435 71.38 -72.52 29.33
CA ARG A 435 72.06 -73.64 28.66
C ARG A 435 73.58 -73.59 28.82
N ALA A 436 74.19 -72.40 28.68
CA ALA A 436 75.62 -72.21 28.84
C ALA A 436 76.07 -72.49 30.29
N LEU A 437 75.32 -72.02 31.30
CA LEU A 437 75.55 -72.33 32.72
C LEU A 437 75.44 -73.83 32.99
N THR A 438 74.48 -74.51 32.37
CA THR A 438 74.33 -75.98 32.45
C THR A 438 75.52 -76.72 31.83
N GLN A 439 76.08 -76.21 30.73
CA GLN A 439 77.29 -76.77 30.10
C GLN A 439 78.55 -76.54 30.95
N VAL A 440 78.69 -75.36 31.56
CA VAL A 440 79.78 -75.06 32.52
C VAL A 440 79.72 -76.01 33.70
N LYS A 441 78.52 -76.30 34.23
CA LYS A 441 78.31 -77.31 35.28
C LYS A 441 78.85 -78.68 34.87
N SER A 442 78.45 -79.16 33.69
CA SER A 442 78.89 -80.46 33.16
C SER A 442 80.42 -80.54 32.98
N ALA A 443 81.06 -79.45 32.56
CA ALA A 443 82.52 -79.37 32.46
C ALA A 443 83.22 -79.40 33.84
N LEU A 444 82.62 -78.75 34.85
CA LEU A 444 83.11 -78.76 36.23
C LEU A 444 83.06 -80.19 36.83
N ASP A 445 81.97 -80.92 36.59
CA ASP A 445 81.82 -82.32 37.00
C ASP A 445 82.91 -83.22 36.37
N GLN A 446 83.26 -82.98 35.11
CA GLN A 446 84.35 -83.69 34.42
C GLN A 446 85.74 -83.37 34.97
N TRP A 447 85.98 -82.12 35.39
CA TRP A 447 87.26 -81.69 35.97
C TRP A 447 87.49 -82.33 37.35
N ILE A 448 86.43 -82.49 38.15
CA ILE A 448 86.48 -83.19 39.45
C ILE A 448 86.91 -84.66 39.26
N LEU A 449 86.49 -85.31 38.17
CA LEU A 449 86.90 -86.68 37.84
C LEU A 449 88.37 -86.78 37.41
N LYS A 450 88.85 -85.88 36.54
CA LYS A 450 90.24 -85.89 36.05
C LYS A 450 91.28 -85.58 37.13
N ALA A 451 90.95 -84.74 38.10
CA ALA A 451 91.85 -84.41 39.21
C ALA A 451 92.19 -85.62 40.10
N LYS A 452 91.28 -86.61 40.23
CA LYS A 452 91.52 -87.88 40.94
C LYS A 452 92.56 -88.77 40.24
N GLU A 453 92.63 -88.70 38.92
CA GLU A 453 93.45 -89.57 38.07
C GLU A 453 94.94 -89.13 38.03
N VAL A 454 95.21 -87.83 38.18
CA VAL A 454 96.57 -87.24 38.15
C VAL A 454 97.39 -87.61 39.39
N VAL A 455 96.74 -87.79 40.55
CA VAL A 455 97.42 -88.13 41.82
C VAL A 455 97.88 -89.59 41.86
N GLN A 456 97.14 -90.52 41.24
CA GLN A 456 97.56 -91.93 41.13
C GLN A 456 98.79 -92.10 40.23
N ASN A 457 98.94 -91.29 39.19
CA ASN A 457 100.07 -91.34 38.27
C ASN A 457 101.39 -90.79 38.85
N ALA A 458 101.32 -89.92 39.86
CA ALA A 458 102.49 -89.37 40.54
C ALA A 458 103.21 -90.39 41.44
N MET A 459 102.49 -91.39 41.98
CA MET A 459 103.07 -92.47 42.79
C MET A 459 103.92 -93.46 41.96
N GLN A 460 103.66 -93.59 40.66
CA GLN A 460 104.37 -94.51 39.78
C GLN A 460 105.75 -93.98 39.33
N LYS A 461 105.90 -92.64 39.19
CA LYS A 461 107.13 -92.00 38.67
C LYS A 461 108.28 -91.89 39.68
N VAL A 462 108.01 -92.04 40.98
CA VAL A 462 109.06 -92.06 42.02
C VAL A 462 109.89 -93.35 41.96
N THR A 463 109.32 -94.44 41.43
CA THR A 463 109.99 -95.74 41.29
C THR A 463 111.01 -95.76 40.13
N ASP A 464 110.86 -94.91 39.11
CA ASP A 464 111.68 -94.93 37.89
C ASP A 464 112.93 -94.03 37.96
N VAL A 465 112.94 -93.03 38.86
CA VAL A 465 114.08 -92.11 39.06
C VAL A 465 115.28 -92.81 39.73
N VAL A 466 115.07 -93.93 40.43
CA VAL A 466 116.15 -94.74 41.00
C VAL A 466 116.97 -95.47 39.92
N LYS A 467 116.46 -95.60 38.68
CA LYS A 467 117.14 -96.35 37.59
C LYS A 467 117.94 -95.50 36.59
N ILE A 468 117.74 -94.17 36.54
CA ILE A 468 118.35 -93.29 35.51
C ILE A 468 119.64 -92.59 35.99
N LEU A 469 119.93 -92.60 37.30
CA LEU A 469 121.10 -91.90 37.88
C LEU A 469 122.41 -92.75 37.97
N ASN A 470 122.47 -93.96 37.41
CA ASN A 470 123.68 -94.81 37.39
C ASN A 470 124.05 -95.34 35.98
N GLY A 471 123.87 -94.53 34.94
CA GLY A 471 123.98 -94.91 33.52
C GLY A 471 125.17 -95.78 33.07
N LYS A 472 124.93 -97.08 32.87
CA LYS A 472 125.45 -97.90 31.76
C LYS A 472 124.28 -98.72 31.19
N ASN A 473 124.17 -98.90 29.88
CA ASN A 473 124.82 -100.01 29.18
C ASN A 473 125.12 -99.66 27.71
N GLY A 474 126.13 -100.33 27.15
CA GLY A 474 126.27 -100.62 25.72
C GLY A 474 126.15 -99.44 24.75
N ASP A 475 127.29 -98.89 24.37
CA ASP A 475 127.56 -98.44 22.99
C ASP A 475 127.03 -97.07 22.51
N GLY A 476 126.96 -96.11 23.43
CA GLY A 476 127.29 -94.68 23.21
C GLY A 476 126.84 -93.98 21.91
N LYS A 477 125.80 -93.12 22.02
CA LYS A 477 125.70 -91.81 21.30
C LYS A 477 124.58 -90.91 21.86
N ASN A 478 124.97 -89.65 22.10
CA ASN A 478 124.28 -88.48 22.69
C ASN A 478 123.18 -87.84 21.81
N THR A 479 122.31 -86.92 22.22
CA THR A 479 121.63 -86.47 23.48
C THR A 479 120.61 -85.38 23.08
N GLU A 480 119.58 -85.17 23.90
CA GLU A 480 118.51 -84.17 23.80
C GLU A 480 119.00 -82.72 24.08
N LYS A 481 119.89 -82.20 23.22
CA LYS A 481 120.36 -80.80 23.26
C LYS A 481 119.60 -79.87 22.30
N ALA A 482 118.88 -80.40 21.31
CA ALA A 482 118.32 -79.63 20.19
C ALA A 482 116.90 -79.05 20.40
N ALA A 483 116.19 -79.41 21.47
CA ALA A 483 114.77 -79.02 21.65
C ALA A 483 114.58 -77.63 22.29
N VAL A 484 115.61 -77.07 22.93
CA VAL A 484 115.50 -75.86 23.75
C VAL A 484 115.75 -74.57 22.94
N GLU A 485 116.48 -74.64 21.81
CA GLU A 485 116.80 -73.48 20.95
C GLU A 485 115.59 -72.94 20.16
N LYS A 486 114.59 -73.79 19.86
CA LYS A 486 113.44 -73.44 19.01
C LYS A 486 112.34 -72.63 19.71
N ALA A 487 112.30 -72.62 21.05
CA ALA A 487 111.28 -71.92 21.83
C ALA A 487 111.56 -70.42 22.02
N ALA A 488 112.83 -70.00 21.89
CA ALA A 488 113.26 -68.61 22.09
C ALA A 488 112.90 -67.70 20.89
N GLU A 489 112.89 -68.24 19.67
CA GLU A 489 112.62 -67.49 18.43
C GLU A 489 111.17 -66.97 18.34
N MET A 490 110.17 -67.70 18.87
CA MET A 490 108.75 -67.35 18.68
C MET A 490 108.21 -66.32 19.69
N LEU A 491 108.88 -66.12 20.83
CA LEU A 491 108.48 -65.10 21.82
C LEU A 491 108.77 -63.66 21.32
N LYS A 492 109.73 -63.51 20.40
CA LYS A 492 110.08 -62.26 19.72
C LYS A 492 108.92 -61.73 18.86
N ASP A 493 108.19 -62.61 18.16
CA ASP A 493 107.07 -62.24 17.27
C ASP A 493 105.79 -61.79 18.00
N LYS A 494 105.59 -62.21 19.26
CA LYS A 494 104.39 -61.84 20.03
C LYS A 494 104.48 -60.44 20.66
N ALA A 495 105.69 -59.97 20.95
CA ALA A 495 105.92 -58.64 21.55
C ALA A 495 105.60 -57.49 20.58
N GLU A 496 105.87 -57.66 19.27
CA GLU A 496 105.57 -56.64 18.25
C GLU A 496 104.05 -56.45 18.01
N LYS A 497 103.23 -57.47 18.31
CA LYS A 497 101.76 -57.39 18.21
C LYS A 497 101.12 -56.63 19.37
N LEU A 498 101.73 -56.63 20.55
CA LEU A 498 101.17 -56.01 21.75
C LEU A 498 101.34 -54.47 21.76
N MET A 499 102.42 -53.95 21.18
CA MET A 499 102.64 -52.49 21.06
C MET A 499 101.60 -51.80 20.17
N LYS A 500 101.11 -52.45 19.11
CA LYS A 500 100.05 -51.88 18.24
C LYS A 500 98.66 -51.84 18.89
N ALA A 501 98.41 -52.64 19.93
CA ALA A 501 97.09 -52.74 20.56
C ALA A 501 96.86 -51.65 21.63
N ILE A 502 97.93 -51.15 22.26
CA ILE A 502 97.85 -50.17 23.35
C ILE A 502 97.62 -48.74 22.81
N ASP A 503 98.26 -48.36 21.70
CA ASP A 503 98.06 -47.04 21.06
C ASP A 503 96.63 -46.84 20.53
N LYS A 504 95.95 -47.93 20.16
CA LYS A 504 94.58 -47.91 19.64
C LYS A 504 93.51 -47.73 20.73
N ALA A 505 93.75 -48.28 21.93
CA ALA A 505 92.78 -48.21 23.03
C ALA A 505 92.72 -46.82 23.70
N GLY A 506 93.83 -46.08 23.75
CA GLY A 506 93.88 -44.73 24.31
C GLY A 506 93.25 -43.66 23.40
N THR A 507 93.37 -43.82 22.08
CA THR A 507 92.81 -42.87 21.09
C THR A 507 91.30 -43.04 20.88
N GLU A 508 90.76 -44.27 20.97
CA GLU A 508 89.32 -44.51 20.82
C GLU A 508 88.47 -43.99 21.99
N LEU A 509 89.01 -43.99 23.22
CA LEU A 509 88.26 -43.55 24.41
C LEU A 509 88.16 -42.02 24.51
N ALA A 510 89.22 -41.27 24.17
CA ALA A 510 89.18 -39.80 24.10
C ALA A 510 88.30 -39.28 22.95
N SER A 511 88.27 -40.01 21.82
CA SER A 511 87.42 -39.73 20.66
C SER A 511 85.92 -39.87 20.97
N LYS A 512 85.52 -40.92 21.72
CA LYS A 512 84.11 -41.20 22.05
C LYS A 512 83.49 -40.16 23.01
N VAL A 513 84.26 -39.63 23.96
CA VAL A 513 83.78 -38.59 24.89
C VAL A 513 83.67 -37.22 24.20
N GLY A 514 84.65 -36.85 23.37
CA GLY A 514 84.58 -35.63 22.55
C GLY A 514 83.48 -35.66 21.48
N SER A 515 83.15 -36.84 20.94
CA SER A 515 82.06 -37.00 19.97
C SER A 515 80.67 -36.81 20.60
N ALA A 516 80.51 -37.13 21.89
CA ALA A 516 79.25 -36.95 22.61
C ALA A 516 79.00 -35.49 23.02
N GLU A 517 80.05 -34.75 23.46
CA GLU A 517 79.97 -33.30 23.73
C GLU A 517 79.69 -32.50 22.44
N ASN A 518 80.36 -32.83 21.32
CA ASN A 518 80.13 -32.15 20.03
C ASN A 518 78.75 -32.44 19.41
N ALA A 519 78.19 -33.64 19.57
CA ALA A 519 76.91 -33.99 18.98
C ALA A 519 75.73 -33.21 19.60
N VAL A 520 75.81 -32.86 20.89
CA VAL A 520 74.76 -32.09 21.59
C VAL A 520 74.85 -30.60 21.27
N GLU A 521 76.06 -30.03 21.15
CA GLU A 521 76.24 -28.65 20.68
C GLU A 521 75.86 -28.47 19.20
N GLU A 522 76.19 -29.45 18.34
CA GLU A 522 75.84 -29.38 16.92
C GLU A 522 74.33 -29.53 16.70
N LEU A 523 73.62 -30.30 17.54
CA LEU A 523 72.15 -30.40 17.47
C LEU A 523 71.45 -29.07 17.82
N ASP A 524 71.90 -28.36 18.87
CA ASP A 524 71.36 -27.05 19.27
C ASP A 524 71.62 -25.99 18.18
N LYS A 525 72.81 -26.02 17.57
CA LYS A 525 73.21 -25.14 16.46
C LYS A 525 72.43 -25.44 15.18
N MET A 526 72.28 -26.70 14.79
CA MET A 526 71.51 -27.15 13.63
C MET A 526 70.03 -26.78 13.76
N LEU A 527 69.44 -26.90 14.96
CA LEU A 527 68.05 -26.53 15.21
C LEU A 527 67.83 -25.01 15.06
N LYS A 528 68.72 -24.19 15.65
CA LYS A 528 68.67 -22.71 15.53
C LYS A 528 68.83 -22.24 14.09
N GLN A 529 69.71 -22.88 13.31
CA GLN A 529 69.91 -22.59 11.90
C GLN A 529 68.76 -23.10 11.02
N GLY A 530 68.20 -24.27 11.31
CA GLY A 530 67.04 -24.82 10.61
C GLY A 530 65.81 -23.92 10.75
N LEU A 531 65.52 -23.46 11.97
CA LEU A 531 64.42 -22.52 12.22
C LEU A 531 64.64 -21.16 11.54
N PHE A 532 65.89 -20.69 11.47
CA PHE A 532 66.20 -19.46 10.73
C PHE A 532 66.00 -19.62 9.22
N LYS A 533 66.38 -20.77 8.64
CA LYS A 533 66.11 -21.07 7.23
C LYS A 533 64.61 -21.13 6.94
N VAL A 534 63.81 -21.77 7.81
CA VAL A 534 62.35 -21.80 7.70
C VAL A 534 61.75 -20.39 7.77
N LYS A 535 62.22 -19.56 8.71
CA LYS A 535 61.84 -18.13 8.79
C LYS A 535 62.15 -17.38 7.49
N GLY A 536 63.34 -17.57 6.92
CA GLY A 536 63.71 -16.97 5.64
C GLY A 536 62.82 -17.43 4.49
N LEU A 537 62.45 -18.72 4.44
CA LEU A 537 61.52 -19.26 3.45
C LEU A 537 60.10 -18.72 3.61
N ILE A 538 59.60 -18.58 4.84
CA ILE A 538 58.29 -17.99 5.14
C ILE A 538 58.26 -16.53 4.69
N ASN A 539 59.25 -15.72 5.10
CA ASN A 539 59.35 -14.32 4.70
C ASN A 539 59.43 -14.17 3.18
N LYS A 540 60.22 -15.02 2.50
CA LYS A 540 60.30 -15.04 1.03
C LYS A 540 58.96 -15.42 0.38
N GLY A 541 58.25 -16.41 0.94
CA GLY A 541 56.92 -16.81 0.46
C GLY A 541 55.88 -15.69 0.61
N LEU A 542 55.90 -14.98 1.74
CA LEU A 542 55.03 -13.84 2.01
C LEU A 542 55.33 -12.67 1.06
N SER A 543 56.61 -12.29 0.89
CA SER A 543 57.01 -11.24 -0.05
C SER A 543 56.57 -11.56 -1.48
N ASN A 544 56.82 -12.80 -1.95
CA ASN A 544 56.40 -13.24 -3.26
C ASN A 544 54.86 -13.14 -3.43
N TYR A 545 54.08 -13.51 -2.41
CA TYR A 545 52.62 -13.43 -2.48
C TYR A 545 52.13 -11.97 -2.57
N VAL A 546 52.66 -11.07 -1.75
CA VAL A 546 52.29 -9.64 -1.77
C VAL A 546 52.69 -8.99 -3.09
N GLU A 547 53.88 -9.29 -3.63
CA GLU A 547 54.34 -8.81 -4.94
C GLU A 547 53.43 -9.30 -6.08
N LYS A 548 53.07 -10.58 -6.07
CA LYS A 548 52.17 -11.19 -7.05
C LYS A 548 50.76 -10.59 -6.99
N LEU A 549 50.27 -10.23 -5.80
CA LEU A 549 49.00 -9.53 -5.61
C LEU A 549 49.05 -8.09 -6.10
N ALA A 550 50.14 -7.37 -5.82
CA ALA A 550 50.35 -6.01 -6.35
C ALA A 550 50.40 -6.01 -7.88
N ALA A 551 51.07 -7.00 -8.48
CA ALA A 551 51.10 -7.19 -9.94
C ALA A 551 49.70 -7.46 -10.52
N ALA A 552 48.86 -8.26 -9.84
CA ALA A 552 47.48 -8.48 -10.25
C ALA A 552 46.69 -7.17 -10.30
N PHE A 553 46.78 -6.34 -9.24
CA PHE A 553 46.14 -5.02 -9.22
C PHE A 553 46.66 -4.11 -10.33
N ALA A 554 47.97 -4.10 -10.59
CA ALA A 554 48.55 -3.31 -11.68
C ALA A 554 47.99 -3.73 -13.05
N ALA A 555 47.87 -5.03 -13.31
CA ALA A 555 47.30 -5.56 -14.55
C ALA A 555 45.82 -5.18 -14.73
N GLY A 556 45.04 -5.22 -13.64
CA GLY A 556 43.64 -4.79 -13.66
C GLY A 556 43.47 -3.29 -13.89
N ILE A 557 44.30 -2.47 -13.24
CA ILE A 557 44.27 -1.02 -13.39
C ILE A 557 44.61 -0.63 -14.83
N GLU A 558 45.66 -1.18 -15.42
CA GLU A 558 46.09 -0.87 -16.79
C GLU A 558 44.99 -1.11 -17.84
N LYS A 559 44.17 -2.15 -17.64
CA LYS A 559 43.10 -2.54 -18.57
C LYS A 559 41.74 -1.93 -18.26
N ALA A 560 41.58 -1.18 -17.18
CA ALA A 560 40.30 -0.63 -16.77
C ALA A 560 39.84 0.51 -17.69
N ASP A 561 38.57 0.47 -18.14
CA ASP A 561 38.00 1.42 -19.11
C ASP A 561 36.83 2.24 -18.52
N LYS A 562 36.74 3.52 -18.87
CA LYS A 562 35.66 4.45 -18.47
C LYS A 562 34.33 4.08 -19.10
N TYR A 563 34.36 3.65 -20.35
CA TYR A 563 33.19 3.60 -21.23
C TYR A 563 32.53 2.22 -21.25
N TRP A 564 32.64 1.46 -20.17
CA TRP A 564 31.98 0.16 -20.05
C TRP A 564 30.45 0.36 -19.91
N TYR A 565 29.71 0.17 -21.01
CA TYR A 565 28.25 0.28 -21.05
C TYR A 565 27.62 -1.03 -20.60
N SER A 566 27.07 -1.07 -19.37
CA SER A 566 26.13 -2.06 -18.77
C SER A 566 25.98 -3.45 -19.42
N GLY A 567 27.10 -4.09 -19.78
CA GLY A 567 27.18 -5.35 -20.52
C GLY A 567 28.45 -6.11 -20.12
N ALA A 568 28.60 -7.35 -20.58
CA ALA A 568 29.52 -8.36 -20.02
C ALA A 568 31.01 -7.96 -19.95
N ASP A 569 31.49 -7.02 -20.76
CA ASP A 569 32.91 -6.65 -20.85
C ASP A 569 33.35 -5.72 -19.71
N LYS A 570 34.13 -6.28 -18.77
CA LYS A 570 34.79 -5.57 -17.66
C LYS A 570 36.30 -5.81 -17.76
N PRO A 571 37.01 -5.09 -18.64
CA PRO A 571 38.37 -5.45 -19.03
C PRO A 571 39.38 -5.35 -17.88
N GLY A 572 39.25 -4.35 -17.00
CA GLY A 572 40.10 -4.21 -15.82
C GLY A 572 39.88 -5.31 -14.78
N PHE A 573 38.63 -5.60 -14.45
CA PHE A 573 38.28 -6.69 -13.54
C PHE A 573 38.69 -8.05 -14.13
N THR A 574 38.51 -8.25 -15.44
CA THR A 574 38.91 -9.48 -16.13
C THR A 574 40.43 -9.67 -16.12
N ALA A 575 41.21 -8.60 -16.33
CA ALA A 575 42.68 -8.65 -16.26
C ALA A 575 43.21 -8.81 -14.83
N PHE A 576 42.53 -8.19 -13.84
CA PHE A 576 42.78 -8.46 -12.43
C PHE A 576 42.58 -9.95 -12.11
N MET A 577 41.46 -10.52 -12.57
CA MET A 577 41.11 -11.91 -12.34
C MET A 577 41.95 -12.91 -13.15
N SER A 578 42.45 -12.57 -14.33
CA SER A 578 43.31 -13.45 -15.13
C SER A 578 44.66 -13.69 -14.46
N SER A 579 45.12 -12.74 -13.63
CA SER A 579 46.32 -12.89 -12.78
C SER A 579 46.16 -13.98 -11.70
N PHE A 580 44.93 -14.35 -11.37
CA PHE A 580 44.56 -15.50 -10.53
C PHE A 580 44.30 -16.79 -11.33
N ASN A 581 44.61 -16.84 -12.63
CA ASN A 581 44.49 -18.05 -13.46
C ASN A 581 45.81 -18.43 -14.13
N ALA A 582 46.66 -17.46 -14.47
CA ALA A 582 47.92 -17.68 -15.20
C ALA A 582 49.16 -17.62 -14.28
N GLY A 583 49.31 -18.58 -13.37
CA GLY A 583 50.59 -18.89 -12.69
C GLY A 583 51.20 -17.82 -11.76
N THR A 584 50.55 -16.66 -11.58
CA THR A 584 51.11 -15.56 -10.77
C THR A 584 50.65 -15.71 -9.32
N LEU A 585 49.35 -15.67 -9.03
CA LEU A 585 48.77 -16.18 -7.79
C LEU A 585 48.15 -17.56 -8.07
N GLU A 586 48.25 -18.52 -7.15
CA GLU A 586 47.75 -19.87 -7.42
C GLU A 586 46.27 -19.87 -7.84
N PRO A 587 45.86 -20.70 -8.82
CA PRO A 587 44.54 -20.59 -9.46
C PRO A 587 43.33 -20.73 -8.52
N ASN A 588 43.55 -21.33 -7.34
CA ASN A 588 42.51 -21.74 -6.39
C ASN A 588 42.66 -21.09 -5.00
N THR A 589 43.32 -19.94 -4.89
CA THR A 589 43.34 -19.21 -3.62
C THR A 589 41.91 -18.88 -3.18
N HIS A 590 41.63 -18.97 -1.86
CA HIS A 590 40.31 -18.61 -1.32
C HIS A 590 39.86 -17.20 -1.74
N LEU A 591 40.79 -16.25 -1.87
CA LEU A 591 40.51 -14.91 -2.37
C LEU A 591 40.13 -14.91 -3.86
N GLY A 592 40.89 -15.62 -4.70
CA GLY A 592 40.61 -15.72 -6.14
C GLY A 592 39.32 -16.49 -6.45
N THR A 593 39.00 -17.55 -5.69
CA THR A 593 37.74 -18.28 -5.83
C THR A 593 36.56 -17.47 -5.34
N TRP A 594 36.69 -16.76 -4.21
CA TRP A 594 35.66 -15.84 -3.71
C TRP A 594 35.40 -14.69 -4.68
N LEU A 595 36.44 -14.02 -5.20
CA LEU A 595 36.31 -12.92 -6.16
C LEU A 595 35.67 -13.38 -7.49
N ARG A 596 36.00 -14.59 -7.96
CA ARG A 596 35.38 -15.19 -9.15
C ARG A 596 33.92 -15.54 -8.90
N GLY A 597 33.62 -16.10 -7.72
CA GLY A 597 32.28 -16.42 -7.28
C GLY A 597 31.39 -15.17 -7.25
N ILE A 598 31.84 -14.09 -6.63
CA ILE A 598 31.06 -12.85 -6.54
C ILE A 598 31.00 -12.12 -7.88
N GLY A 599 32.10 -12.07 -8.65
CA GLY A 599 32.11 -11.47 -9.98
C GLY A 599 31.11 -12.11 -10.95
N ASN A 600 30.87 -13.42 -10.82
CA ASN A 600 29.90 -14.17 -11.64
C ASN A 600 28.47 -14.13 -11.09
N THR A 601 28.29 -14.12 -9.76
CA THR A 601 26.96 -14.15 -9.12
C THR A 601 26.37 -12.77 -8.86
N ASN A 602 27.19 -11.72 -8.85
CA ASN A 602 26.79 -10.34 -8.66
C ASN A 602 27.56 -9.42 -9.64
N PRO A 603 27.05 -9.26 -10.87
CA PRO A 603 27.70 -8.46 -11.93
C PRO A 603 27.96 -7.01 -11.52
N ASP A 604 27.16 -6.46 -10.59
CA ASP A 604 27.32 -5.11 -10.07
C ASP A 604 28.57 -4.96 -9.20
N VAL A 605 29.00 -6.02 -8.50
CA VAL A 605 30.24 -6.00 -7.73
C VAL A 605 31.45 -6.04 -8.66
N GLY A 606 31.42 -6.89 -9.69
CA GLY A 606 32.46 -6.87 -10.73
C GLY A 606 32.53 -5.51 -11.43
N GLY A 607 31.38 -4.90 -11.73
CA GLY A 607 31.31 -3.54 -12.29
C GLY A 607 31.74 -2.45 -11.30
N GLY A 608 31.49 -2.65 -10.00
CA GLY A 608 31.98 -1.79 -8.93
C GLY A 608 33.51 -1.82 -8.84
N ILE A 609 34.12 -3.00 -8.98
CA ILE A 609 35.58 -3.13 -9.01
C ILE A 609 36.15 -2.46 -10.27
N GLU A 610 35.54 -2.64 -11.45
CA GLU A 610 35.92 -1.90 -12.66
C GLU A 610 35.89 -0.37 -12.44
N ARG A 611 34.83 0.14 -11.79
CA ARG A 611 34.70 1.57 -11.42
C ARG A 611 35.72 2.05 -10.39
N ILE A 612 36.31 1.16 -9.59
CA ILE A 612 37.39 1.48 -8.66
C ILE A 612 38.75 1.47 -9.38
N LEU A 613 38.97 0.51 -10.28
CA LEU A 613 40.22 0.37 -11.04
C LEU A 613 40.39 1.51 -12.06
N TYR A 614 39.30 1.99 -12.68
CA TYR A 614 39.36 3.01 -13.73
C TYR A 614 39.94 4.38 -13.25
N PRO A 615 39.47 4.99 -12.13
CA PRO A 615 40.09 6.20 -11.60
C PRO A 615 41.57 6.03 -11.29
N LEU A 616 41.98 4.85 -10.81
CA LEU A 616 43.39 4.53 -10.56
C LEU A 616 44.19 4.41 -11.85
N ASN A 617 43.57 4.00 -12.95
CA ASN A 617 44.20 3.99 -14.28
C ASN A 617 44.49 5.42 -14.77
N SER A 618 43.57 6.34 -14.50
CA SER A 618 43.76 7.77 -14.82
C SER A 618 44.89 8.42 -14.00
N ALA A 619 45.26 7.83 -12.86
CA ALA A 619 46.36 8.23 -11.99
C ALA A 619 47.55 7.24 -11.99
N GLN A 620 47.67 6.39 -13.03
CA GLN A 620 48.53 5.20 -13.03
C GLN A 620 49.98 5.44 -12.61
N SER A 621 50.60 6.56 -13.02
CA SER A 621 51.99 6.88 -12.65
C SER A 621 52.16 7.18 -11.16
N GLN A 622 51.21 7.90 -10.56
CA GLN A 622 51.19 8.19 -9.12
C GLN A 622 50.85 6.93 -8.33
N TRP A 623 49.87 6.16 -8.81
CA TRP A 623 49.50 4.88 -8.21
C TRP A 623 50.65 3.86 -8.25
N LYS A 624 51.45 3.81 -9.31
CA LYS A 624 52.61 2.90 -9.39
C LYS A 624 53.69 3.23 -8.35
N ALA A 625 53.90 4.52 -8.07
CA ALA A 625 54.85 4.96 -7.04
C ALA A 625 54.33 4.68 -5.62
N GLU A 626 53.06 4.96 -5.34
CA GLU A 626 52.46 4.72 -4.02
C GLU A 626 52.17 3.24 -3.75
N SER A 627 51.81 2.45 -4.77
CA SER A 627 51.58 1.02 -4.63
C SER A 627 52.88 0.26 -4.30
N ALA A 628 54.04 0.68 -4.81
CA ALA A 628 55.33 0.13 -4.39
C ALA A 628 55.65 0.40 -2.90
N LYS A 629 55.30 1.59 -2.39
CA LYS A 629 55.44 1.93 -0.96
C LYS A 629 54.46 1.12 -0.10
N LEU A 630 53.23 0.95 -0.56
CA LEU A 630 52.20 0.13 0.10
C LEU A 630 52.62 -1.34 0.16
N THR A 631 53.11 -1.92 -0.94
CA THR A 631 53.65 -3.29 -1.00
C THR A 631 54.81 -3.48 -0.03
N LYS A 632 55.73 -2.51 0.04
CA LYS A 632 56.83 -2.54 1.00
C LYS A 632 56.33 -2.48 2.44
N ALA A 633 55.44 -1.54 2.78
CA ALA A 633 54.90 -1.41 4.13
C ALA A 633 54.16 -2.69 4.59
N LEU A 634 53.32 -3.27 3.73
CA LEU A 634 52.65 -4.55 3.99
C LEU A 634 53.64 -5.70 4.19
N THR A 635 54.71 -5.75 3.39
CA THR A 635 55.76 -6.77 3.53
C THR A 635 56.53 -6.61 4.83
N ASP A 636 56.89 -5.38 5.19
CA ASP A 636 57.61 -5.04 6.43
C ASP A 636 56.76 -5.38 7.67
N ASP A 637 55.46 -5.08 7.67
CA ASP A 637 54.54 -5.43 8.77
C ASP A 637 54.41 -6.95 8.94
N LEU A 638 54.25 -7.69 7.83
CA LEU A 638 54.14 -9.15 7.86
C LEU A 638 55.46 -9.80 8.29
N HIS A 639 56.60 -9.32 7.80
CA HIS A 639 57.93 -9.77 8.26
C HIS A 639 58.15 -9.43 9.73
N GLY A 640 57.70 -8.27 10.19
CA GLY A 640 57.74 -7.87 11.59
C GLY A 640 56.96 -8.82 12.49
N LYS A 641 55.78 -9.29 12.05
CA LYS A 641 55.00 -10.32 12.76
C LYS A 641 55.73 -11.67 12.79
N VAL A 642 56.41 -12.07 11.73
CA VAL A 642 57.23 -13.29 11.73
C VAL A 642 58.46 -13.13 12.64
N GLU A 643 59.06 -11.94 12.69
CA GLU A 643 60.18 -11.61 13.58
C GLU A 643 59.77 -11.64 15.06
N GLU A 644 58.55 -11.21 15.40
CA GLU A 644 57.97 -11.30 16.75
C GLU A 644 57.86 -12.76 17.23
N TRP A 645 57.51 -13.68 16.32
CA TRP A 645 57.34 -15.10 16.64
C TRP A 645 58.64 -15.90 16.56
N LEU A 646 59.57 -15.53 15.68
CA LEU A 646 60.87 -16.19 15.48
C LEU A 646 62.00 -15.17 15.53
N PRO A 647 62.27 -14.52 16.67
CA PRO A 647 63.24 -13.44 16.78
C PRO A 647 64.67 -13.92 16.49
N LYS A 648 65.47 -13.09 15.83
CA LYS A 648 66.91 -13.33 15.63
C LYS A 648 67.63 -13.40 16.96
N ASP A 649 68.64 -14.28 17.04
CA ASP A 649 69.53 -14.37 18.19
C ASP A 649 70.49 -13.17 18.22
N ALA A 650 70.28 -12.26 19.17
CA ALA A 650 71.04 -11.02 19.33
C ALA A 650 72.38 -11.22 20.08
N THR A 651 72.69 -12.44 20.54
CA THR A 651 73.85 -12.69 21.42
C THR A 651 75.20 -12.87 20.71
N SER A 652 75.24 -12.83 19.38
CA SER A 652 76.50 -12.85 18.62
C SER A 652 76.49 -11.74 17.57
N GLY A 653 77.42 -10.79 17.71
CA GLY A 653 77.60 -9.66 16.80
C GLY A 653 77.65 -10.11 15.34
N ASP A 654 76.85 -9.42 14.54
CA ASP A 654 76.72 -9.42 13.08
C ASP A 654 76.64 -10.78 12.33
N SER A 655 75.58 -10.95 11.54
CA SER A 655 75.33 -12.06 10.59
C SER A 655 75.01 -13.48 11.09
N SER A 656 74.56 -13.70 12.34
CA SER A 656 74.18 -15.06 12.75
C SER A 656 72.80 -15.49 12.19
N GLU A 657 72.79 -16.46 11.27
CA GLU A 657 71.59 -17.12 10.71
C GLU A 657 70.91 -18.05 11.73
N LYS A 658 70.49 -17.52 12.88
CA LYS A 658 69.97 -18.30 14.01
C LYS A 658 68.78 -17.62 14.70
N VAL A 659 67.81 -18.44 15.13
CA VAL A 659 66.63 -17.99 15.92
C VAL A 659 66.93 -18.07 17.42
N ASN A 660 66.50 -17.07 18.19
CA ASN A 660 66.60 -17.05 19.64
C ASN A 660 65.55 -17.98 20.28
N LEU A 661 65.98 -19.18 20.66
CA LEU A 661 65.09 -20.15 21.30
C LEU A 661 64.60 -19.70 22.69
N LYS A 662 65.30 -18.81 23.39
CA LYS A 662 64.93 -18.36 24.74
C LYS A 662 63.70 -17.45 24.74
N SER A 663 63.46 -16.70 23.68
CA SER A 663 62.32 -15.79 23.55
C SER A 663 61.00 -16.47 23.15
N LEU A 664 61.02 -17.76 22.81
CA LEU A 664 59.80 -18.53 22.53
C LEU A 664 59.09 -18.88 23.85
N THR A 665 57.88 -18.36 24.05
CA THR A 665 57.12 -18.44 25.32
C THR A 665 56.87 -19.88 25.82
N SER A 666 56.94 -20.88 24.93
CA SER A 666 56.84 -22.31 25.24
C SER A 666 58.17 -22.96 25.69
N TYR A 667 59.31 -22.28 25.56
CA TYR A 667 60.63 -22.81 25.92
C TYR A 667 61.01 -22.51 27.38
N ILE A 668 60.41 -21.49 28.00
CA ILE A 668 60.71 -21.06 29.39
C ILE A 668 59.74 -21.65 30.42
N SER A 669 58.53 -22.07 30.03
CA SER A 669 57.43 -22.31 30.98
C SER A 669 57.22 -23.77 31.44
N ARG A 670 58.19 -24.67 31.25
CA ARG A 670 58.27 -25.95 31.98
C ARG A 670 59.65 -26.14 32.60
N GLY A 671 59.71 -26.13 33.93
CA GLY A 671 60.93 -26.19 34.72
C GLY A 671 61.82 -27.41 34.45
N THR A 672 63.12 -27.22 34.69
CA THR A 672 64.15 -28.26 34.96
C THR A 672 64.20 -29.47 33.99
N GLY A 673 64.16 -29.22 32.68
CA GLY A 673 64.23 -30.27 31.65
C GLY A 673 65.64 -30.55 31.08
N SER A 674 66.10 -31.79 31.24
CA SER A 674 67.08 -32.57 30.46
C SER A 674 68.49 -32.04 30.12
N LYS A 675 68.70 -30.77 29.73
CA LYS A 675 70.03 -30.28 29.32
C LYS A 675 70.99 -30.10 30.51
N HIS A 676 70.50 -29.51 31.60
CA HIS A 676 71.28 -29.35 32.83
C HIS A 676 71.62 -30.69 33.51
N VAL A 677 70.73 -31.69 33.40
CA VAL A 677 70.95 -33.03 33.96
C VAL A 677 72.03 -33.78 33.16
N LEU A 678 72.05 -33.59 31.83
CA LEU A 678 73.07 -34.16 30.95
C LEU A 678 74.45 -33.48 31.15
N ASP A 679 74.49 -32.15 31.29
CA ASP A 679 75.73 -31.39 31.53
C ASP A 679 76.38 -31.75 32.88
N GLU A 680 75.58 -31.99 33.94
CA GLU A 680 76.10 -32.41 35.25
C GLU A 680 76.61 -33.86 35.25
N ALA A 681 75.93 -34.77 34.54
CA ALA A 681 76.38 -36.16 34.40
C ALA A 681 77.72 -36.25 33.63
N ILE A 682 77.88 -35.45 32.58
CA ILE A 682 79.13 -35.37 31.80
C ILE A 682 80.28 -34.80 32.65
N LYS A 683 80.03 -33.75 33.43
CA LYS A 683 81.04 -33.18 34.37
C LYS A 683 81.44 -34.16 35.47
N SER A 684 80.52 -35.02 35.94
CA SER A 684 80.82 -36.06 36.94
C SER A 684 81.76 -37.14 36.38
N VAL A 685 81.46 -37.66 35.19
CA VAL A 685 82.31 -38.66 34.51
C VAL A 685 83.71 -38.10 34.21
N LYS A 686 83.80 -36.83 33.83
CA LYS A 686 85.09 -36.14 33.57
C LYS A 686 85.94 -35.99 34.84
N ARG A 687 85.30 -35.82 36.01
CA ARG A 687 85.97 -35.78 37.33
C ARG A 687 86.49 -37.15 37.75
N ASP A 688 85.69 -38.20 37.59
CA ASP A 688 86.03 -39.56 38.06
C ASP A 688 87.14 -40.21 37.20
N VAL A 689 87.17 -39.92 35.90
CA VAL A 689 88.19 -40.42 34.96
C VAL A 689 89.51 -39.67 35.15
N LYS A 690 89.47 -38.34 35.36
CA LYS A 690 90.68 -37.53 35.60
C LYS A 690 91.35 -37.87 36.93
N ALA A 691 90.56 -38.15 37.98
CA ALA A 691 91.07 -38.61 39.27
C ALA A 691 91.79 -39.98 39.21
N LYS A 692 91.41 -40.88 38.28
CA LYS A 692 92.09 -42.17 38.07
C LYS A 692 93.31 -42.10 37.13
N LEU A 693 93.37 -41.10 36.26
CA LEU A 693 94.50 -40.86 35.34
C LEU A 693 95.62 -40.02 35.98
N ASP A 694 95.29 -39.09 36.87
CA ASP A 694 96.27 -38.24 37.58
C ASP A 694 97.06 -38.99 38.68
N ASP A 695 96.67 -40.22 39.02
CA ASP A 695 97.39 -41.10 39.98
C ASP A 695 98.49 -41.95 39.32
N ILE A 696 98.61 -41.92 37.98
CA ILE A 696 99.77 -42.50 37.28
C ILE A 696 100.86 -41.43 37.19
N LYS A 697 101.52 -41.18 38.32
CA LYS A 697 102.78 -40.42 38.35
C LYS A 697 103.91 -41.25 37.75
N TYR A 698 104.50 -40.74 36.67
CA TYR A 698 105.93 -40.92 36.41
C TYR A 698 106.60 -39.57 36.17
N PRO A 699 107.19 -38.97 37.23
CA PRO A 699 108.33 -38.09 37.10
C PRO A 699 109.63 -38.85 37.40
N GLU A 700 110.47 -38.90 36.37
CA GLU A 700 111.91 -38.61 36.37
C GLU A 700 112.68 -38.67 37.71
N LYS A 701 113.34 -39.81 37.96
CA LYS A 701 114.80 -39.97 38.02
C LYS A 701 115.17 -41.44 38.30
N ALA A 702 116.28 -41.89 37.71
CA ALA A 702 116.97 -43.19 37.88
C ALA A 702 116.48 -44.39 37.04
N GLN A 703 117.14 -44.53 35.88
CA GLN A 703 117.67 -45.75 35.26
C GLN A 703 116.80 -47.02 35.26
N THR A 704 116.05 -47.24 34.17
CA THR A 704 115.93 -48.55 33.48
C THR A 704 115.01 -48.51 32.23
N ALA A 705 115.03 -47.46 31.41
CA ALA A 705 114.29 -47.42 30.14
C ALA A 705 114.71 -48.57 29.18
N ILE A 706 113.78 -49.42 28.78
CA ILE A 706 114.00 -50.54 27.85
C ILE A 706 113.90 -50.01 26.41
N THR A 707 115.04 -49.91 25.75
CA THR A 707 115.18 -49.64 24.31
C THR A 707 115.45 -50.94 23.55
N LYS A 708 115.32 -50.88 22.22
CA LYS A 708 115.53 -52.01 21.28
C LYS A 708 116.87 -52.75 21.47
N ASP A 709 117.94 -52.07 21.92
CA ASP A 709 119.24 -52.68 22.18
C ASP A 709 119.32 -53.49 23.50
N ARG A 710 118.51 -53.16 24.51
CA ARG A 710 118.53 -53.86 25.81
C ARG A 710 117.86 -55.24 25.78
N ILE A 711 116.97 -55.46 24.81
CA ILE A 711 116.34 -56.75 24.54
C ILE A 711 117.36 -57.73 23.90
N SER A 712 118.34 -57.23 23.13
CA SER A 712 119.45 -58.02 22.60
C SER A 712 120.50 -58.40 23.67
N THR A 713 120.73 -57.54 24.66
CA THR A 713 121.67 -57.79 25.78
C THR A 713 121.12 -58.77 26.83
N ALA A 714 119.81 -58.78 27.07
CA ALA A 714 119.17 -59.73 27.99
C ALA A 714 119.24 -61.19 27.50
N HIS A 715 119.17 -61.40 26.18
CA HIS A 715 119.32 -62.71 25.54
C HIS A 715 120.74 -63.28 25.72
N SER A 716 121.77 -62.44 25.61
CA SER A 716 123.17 -62.80 25.86
C SER A 716 123.45 -63.20 27.32
N THR A 717 122.79 -62.53 28.27
CA THR A 717 123.03 -62.70 29.73
C THR A 717 122.39 -63.98 30.27
N PHE A 718 121.28 -64.43 29.69
CA PHE A 718 120.62 -65.70 30.04
C PHE A 718 121.46 -66.92 29.61
N THR A 719 122.08 -66.88 28.43
CA THR A 719 122.99 -67.92 27.93
C THR A 719 124.25 -68.08 28.80
N GLU A 720 124.75 -66.99 29.39
CA GLU A 720 125.92 -67.01 30.26
C GLU A 720 125.64 -67.58 31.66
N GLN A 721 124.45 -67.29 32.23
CA GLN A 721 124.05 -67.79 33.55
C GLN A 721 123.62 -69.27 33.53
N PHE A 722 123.08 -69.76 32.41
CA PHE A 722 122.74 -71.17 32.22
C PHE A 722 123.99 -72.07 32.22
N ASN A 723 125.12 -71.59 31.69
CA ASN A 723 126.40 -72.33 31.72
C ASN A 723 127.09 -72.29 33.10
N LYS A 724 126.87 -71.25 33.92
CA LYS A 724 127.39 -71.15 35.30
C LYS A 724 126.64 -72.05 36.29
N TYR A 725 125.36 -72.34 36.02
CA TYR A 725 124.56 -73.31 36.78
C TYR A 725 124.99 -74.77 36.53
N ILE A 726 125.37 -75.12 35.29
CA ILE A 726 125.90 -76.45 34.93
C ILE A 726 127.23 -76.74 35.65
N ALA A 727 128.12 -75.75 35.76
CA ALA A 727 129.39 -75.88 36.49
C ALA A 727 129.26 -75.97 38.03
N ALA A 728 128.14 -75.52 38.60
CA ALA A 728 127.86 -75.59 40.04
C ALA A 728 127.26 -76.94 40.47
N VAL A 729 126.54 -77.62 39.56
CA VAL A 729 125.98 -78.96 39.79
C VAL A 729 127.05 -80.05 39.63
N GLU A 730 128.04 -79.87 38.75
CA GLU A 730 129.20 -80.77 38.61
C GLU A 730 130.08 -80.85 39.88
N LYS A 731 130.07 -79.82 40.75
CA LYS A 731 130.89 -79.77 41.97
C LYS A 731 130.24 -80.36 43.23
N LEU A 732 128.93 -80.64 43.23
CA LEU A 732 128.24 -81.32 44.35
C LEU A 732 128.15 -82.84 44.16
N VAL A 733 128.48 -83.34 42.96
CA VAL A 733 128.41 -84.77 42.59
C VAL A 733 129.69 -85.55 42.95
N HIS A 734 130.77 -84.90 43.43
CA HIS A 734 132.07 -85.56 43.67
C HIS A 734 132.57 -85.56 45.12
N GLY A 735 131.69 -85.32 46.10
CA GLY A 735 131.89 -85.82 47.47
C GLY A 735 133.23 -85.52 48.15
N ASP A 736 133.72 -84.27 48.09
CA ASP A 736 134.82 -83.82 48.96
C ASP A 736 134.26 -83.16 50.24
N TYR A 737 134.51 -83.83 51.37
CA TYR A 737 134.14 -83.44 52.72
C TYR A 737 135.38 -82.90 53.44
N SER A 738 135.66 -81.61 53.31
CA SER A 738 136.49 -80.83 54.25
C SER A 738 136.23 -79.33 53.95
N PHE A 739 135.88 -78.40 54.84
CA PHE A 739 136.04 -78.22 56.29
C PHE A 739 134.88 -77.38 56.89
N SER A 740 134.63 -77.65 58.18
CA SER A 740 134.24 -76.77 59.29
C SER A 740 132.95 -75.91 59.29
N THR A 741 131.96 -76.44 60.03
CA THR A 741 131.15 -75.82 61.12
C THR A 741 130.36 -74.51 60.91
N LYS A 742 129.03 -74.64 61.12
CA LYS A 742 127.92 -73.64 61.27
C LYS A 742 127.18 -73.35 59.96
N ASP A 743 125.88 -73.54 59.76
CA ASP A 743 124.75 -74.02 60.56
C ASP A 743 123.46 -74.02 59.64
N HIS A 744 122.37 -74.68 60.04
CA HIS A 744 120.96 -74.59 59.55
C HIS A 744 120.36 -75.52 58.45
N LEU A 745 121.02 -75.95 57.36
CA LEU A 745 120.34 -76.80 56.33
C LEU A 745 120.23 -78.28 56.74
N ASN A 746 121.12 -78.75 57.61
CA ASN A 746 121.08 -80.11 58.17
C ASN A 746 119.85 -80.31 59.10
N SER A 747 119.26 -79.21 59.60
CA SER A 747 118.01 -79.27 60.38
C SER A 747 116.77 -79.53 59.51
N TYR A 748 116.79 -79.10 58.24
CA TYR A 748 115.69 -79.30 57.31
C TYR A 748 115.66 -80.72 56.73
N LEU A 749 116.83 -81.36 56.59
CA LEU A 749 116.92 -82.78 56.22
C LEU A 749 116.46 -83.72 57.35
N VAL A 750 116.61 -83.32 58.61
CA VAL A 750 116.00 -84.01 59.76
C VAL A 750 114.48 -83.71 59.87
N LYS A 751 114.00 -82.54 59.45
CA LYS A 751 112.55 -82.22 59.34
C LYS A 751 111.85 -82.98 58.20
N LEU A 752 112.50 -83.15 57.04
CA LEU A 752 111.96 -83.95 55.93
C LEU A 752 111.76 -85.42 56.32
N LYS A 753 112.67 -85.96 57.14
CA LYS A 753 112.55 -87.32 57.69
C LYS A 753 111.43 -87.46 58.73
N ARG A 754 110.95 -86.35 59.33
CA ARG A 754 109.82 -86.32 60.29
C ARG A 754 108.45 -86.07 59.63
N MET A 755 108.40 -85.52 58.42
CA MET A 755 107.16 -85.33 57.62
C MET A 755 106.73 -86.58 56.84
N LEU A 756 107.59 -87.61 56.80
CA LEU A 756 107.38 -88.82 56.00
C LEU A 756 107.00 -90.06 56.84
N THR A 757 106.91 -89.96 58.17
CA THR A 757 106.72 -91.16 59.02
C THR A 757 105.61 -91.12 60.08
N GLU A 758 104.89 -90.02 60.35
CA GLU A 758 103.75 -90.04 61.30
C GLU A 758 102.69 -88.93 61.03
N ASP A 759 101.43 -89.38 60.97
CA ASP A 759 100.11 -88.71 61.09
C ASP A 759 99.49 -87.84 59.96
N VAL A 760 98.19 -88.10 59.78
CA VAL A 760 97.23 -87.64 58.77
C VAL A 760 96.69 -86.26 59.14
N THR A 761 96.68 -85.29 58.21
CA THR A 761 95.65 -84.24 58.01
C THR A 761 96.13 -83.13 57.05
N LEU A 762 95.92 -83.29 55.74
CA LEU A 762 95.93 -82.18 54.77
C LEU A 762 95.38 -82.63 53.39
N TYR A 763 94.18 -83.21 53.38
CA TYR A 763 93.48 -83.68 52.17
C TYR A 763 92.07 -83.06 51.96
N SER A 764 91.70 -82.00 52.69
CA SER A 764 90.33 -81.43 52.68
C SER A 764 90.11 -80.17 51.85
N ASP A 765 91.14 -79.45 51.41
CA ASP A 765 90.94 -78.06 50.94
C ASP A 765 90.69 -77.92 49.43
N VAL A 766 91.09 -78.89 48.61
CA VAL A 766 90.90 -78.83 47.14
C VAL A 766 89.53 -79.38 46.70
N THR A 767 88.93 -80.30 47.46
CA THR A 767 87.60 -80.86 47.16
C THR A 767 86.44 -79.99 47.65
N LYS A 768 86.65 -79.12 48.65
CA LYS A 768 85.60 -78.24 49.20
C LYS A 768 85.27 -77.04 48.30
N GLY A 769 86.27 -76.36 47.74
CA GLY A 769 86.06 -75.19 46.87
C GLY A 769 85.36 -75.51 45.54
N LEU A 770 85.62 -76.67 44.94
CA LEU A 770 84.93 -77.11 43.72
C LEU A 770 83.47 -77.52 43.97
N GLY A 771 83.15 -78.07 45.16
CA GLY A 771 81.79 -78.42 45.56
C GLY A 771 80.91 -77.21 45.90
N GLU A 772 81.49 -76.15 46.47
CA GLU A 772 80.80 -74.89 46.75
C GLU A 772 80.41 -74.15 45.46
N ILE A 773 81.30 -74.11 44.45
CA ILE A 773 80.99 -73.54 43.12
C ILE A 773 79.86 -74.32 42.42
N ASN A 774 79.86 -75.66 42.50
CA ASN A 774 78.79 -76.48 41.91
C ASN A 774 77.42 -76.22 42.58
N THR A 775 77.41 -76.03 43.90
CA THR A 775 76.21 -75.74 44.68
C THR A 775 75.65 -74.34 44.37
N ASP A 776 76.50 -73.34 44.14
CA ASP A 776 76.07 -71.98 43.80
C ASP A 776 75.53 -71.88 42.36
N ILE A 777 76.04 -72.70 41.43
CA ILE A 777 75.45 -72.86 40.09
C ILE A 777 74.04 -73.48 40.20
N ASP A 778 73.83 -74.48 41.05
CA ASP A 778 72.52 -75.11 41.26
C ASP A 778 71.48 -74.17 41.91
N LYS A 779 71.90 -73.29 42.82
CA LYS A 779 71.04 -72.23 43.37
C LYS A 779 70.66 -71.18 42.31
N THR A 780 71.56 -70.88 41.39
CA THR A 780 71.34 -69.88 40.32
C THR A 780 70.41 -70.41 39.22
N LEU A 781 70.55 -71.68 38.84
CA LEU A 781 69.65 -72.37 37.90
C LEU A 781 68.27 -72.67 38.50
N GLY A 782 68.19 -72.87 39.83
CA GLY A 782 66.95 -73.20 40.54
C GLY A 782 66.63 -74.70 40.56
N THR A 783 67.67 -75.55 40.49
CA THR A 783 67.61 -77.02 40.46
C THR A 783 67.81 -77.67 41.83
N ALA A 784 68.23 -76.91 42.85
CA ALA A 784 68.40 -77.38 44.22
C ALA A 784 67.05 -77.73 44.88
N ILE A 785 66.96 -78.88 45.56
CA ILE A 785 65.73 -79.41 46.18
C ILE A 785 65.30 -78.61 47.43
N THR A 786 66.19 -77.80 48.00
CA THR A 786 65.94 -77.09 49.27
C THR A 786 66.14 -75.58 49.12
N GLY A 787 65.03 -74.84 49.00
CA GLY A 787 65.00 -73.39 49.19
C GLY A 787 64.16 -72.66 48.15
N ASN A 788 63.09 -72.01 48.61
CA ASN A 788 62.14 -71.24 47.81
C ASN A 788 62.75 -69.89 47.37
N ASN A 789 63.77 -69.91 46.50
CA ASN A 789 64.47 -68.72 46.00
C ASN A 789 63.68 -68.05 44.87
N LYS A 790 63.28 -66.79 45.07
CA LYS A 790 62.52 -65.96 44.10
C LYS A 790 63.33 -65.42 42.91
N HIS A 791 64.65 -65.58 42.92
CA HIS A 791 65.56 -65.00 41.91
C HIS A 791 66.40 -66.08 41.23
N THR A 792 65.74 -67.03 40.58
CA THR A 792 66.37 -68.12 39.82
C THR A 792 66.10 -67.96 38.33
N PHE A 793 66.90 -68.61 37.47
CA PHE A 793 66.61 -68.68 36.04
C PHE A 793 65.22 -69.26 35.75
N LYS A 794 64.79 -70.29 36.51
CA LYS A 794 63.45 -70.88 36.39
C LYS A 794 62.31 -69.87 36.66
N THR A 795 62.43 -69.03 37.68
CA THR A 795 61.45 -67.97 37.96
C THR A 795 61.49 -66.85 36.93
N LEU A 796 62.67 -66.48 36.44
CA LEU A 796 62.85 -65.47 35.39
C LEU A 796 62.21 -65.93 34.06
N THR A 797 62.36 -67.21 33.71
CA THR A 797 61.73 -67.83 32.53
C THR A 797 60.21 -67.90 32.66
N ALA A 798 59.68 -68.17 33.86
CA ALA A 798 58.25 -68.16 34.14
C ALA A 798 57.65 -66.73 34.05
N ASP A 799 58.33 -65.73 34.60
CA ASP A 799 57.90 -64.32 34.54
C ASP A 799 57.96 -63.77 33.11
N ALA A 800 59.01 -64.10 32.34
CA ALA A 800 59.09 -63.78 30.92
C ALA A 800 57.92 -64.41 30.14
N THR A 801 57.57 -65.67 30.45
CA THR A 801 56.43 -66.37 29.82
C THR A 801 55.09 -65.72 30.18
N LYS A 802 54.89 -65.30 31.45
CA LYS A 802 53.69 -64.60 31.90
C LYS A 802 53.56 -63.20 31.28
N PHE A 803 54.67 -62.50 31.11
CA PHE A 803 54.69 -61.22 30.40
C PHE A 803 54.23 -61.39 28.95
N LEU A 804 54.78 -62.37 28.23
CA LEU A 804 54.45 -62.65 26.83
C LEU A 804 53.01 -63.14 26.63
N LYS A 805 52.58 -64.16 27.39
CA LYS A 805 51.31 -64.85 27.15
C LYS A 805 50.11 -64.18 27.80
N THR A 806 50.31 -63.32 28.79
CA THR A 806 49.20 -62.78 29.59
C THR A 806 49.24 -61.25 29.68
N THR A 807 50.38 -60.67 30.05
CA THR A 807 50.47 -59.23 30.34
C THR A 807 50.31 -58.39 29.06
N ILE A 808 51.05 -58.74 27.99
CA ILE A 808 50.95 -58.04 26.70
C ILE A 808 49.52 -58.12 26.13
N PRO A 809 48.87 -59.31 25.99
CA PRO A 809 47.50 -59.39 25.47
C PRO A 809 46.45 -58.60 26.28
N GLN A 810 46.56 -58.60 27.62
CA GLN A 810 45.60 -57.89 28.48
C GLN A 810 45.71 -56.37 28.35
N GLU A 811 46.92 -55.82 28.37
CA GLU A 811 47.13 -54.37 28.24
C GLU A 811 46.81 -53.87 26.82
N VAL A 812 47.10 -54.66 25.79
CA VAL A 812 46.67 -54.39 24.40
C VAL A 812 45.13 -54.33 24.32
N THR A 813 44.43 -55.28 24.94
CA THR A 813 42.95 -55.31 24.93
C THR A 813 42.36 -54.10 25.64
N LYS A 814 42.93 -53.70 26.79
CA LYS A 814 42.51 -52.47 27.50
C LYS A 814 42.71 -51.22 26.65
N CYS A 815 43.87 -51.10 25.99
CA CYS A 815 44.18 -49.99 25.10
C CYS A 815 43.16 -49.89 23.94
N ILE A 816 42.88 -50.99 23.26
CA ILE A 816 41.89 -51.03 22.16
C ILE A 816 40.50 -50.62 22.65
N ASN A 817 40.05 -51.12 23.81
CA ASN A 817 38.74 -50.80 24.36
C ASN A 817 38.60 -49.32 24.76
N GLU A 818 39.66 -48.72 25.34
CA GLU A 818 39.65 -47.31 25.69
C GLU A 818 39.65 -46.41 24.44
N ILE A 819 40.42 -46.76 23.42
CA ILE A 819 40.39 -46.03 22.14
C ILE A 819 39.00 -46.13 21.50
N ARG A 820 38.40 -47.34 21.44
CA ARG A 820 37.02 -47.52 20.94
C ARG A 820 36.02 -46.65 21.69
N ARG A 821 36.12 -46.60 23.03
CA ARG A 821 35.25 -45.76 23.86
C ARG A 821 35.38 -44.28 23.49
N GLN A 822 36.61 -43.77 23.36
CA GLN A 822 36.86 -42.37 23.02
C GLN A 822 36.40 -42.03 21.60
N VAL A 823 36.68 -42.89 20.61
CA VAL A 823 36.20 -42.71 19.23
C VAL A 823 34.68 -42.64 19.20
N ASN A 824 33.97 -43.55 19.89
CA ASN A 824 32.50 -43.55 19.94
C ASN A 824 31.94 -42.29 20.60
N THR A 825 32.57 -41.79 21.67
CA THR A 825 32.18 -40.52 22.30
C THR A 825 32.38 -39.34 21.35
N PHE A 826 33.52 -39.29 20.66
CA PHE A 826 33.82 -38.22 19.71
C PHE A 826 32.88 -38.22 18.50
N VAL A 827 32.56 -39.41 17.95
CA VAL A 827 31.60 -39.57 16.84
C VAL A 827 30.21 -39.09 17.25
N LYS A 828 29.69 -39.53 18.41
CA LYS A 828 28.37 -39.08 18.91
C LYS A 828 28.30 -37.57 19.12
N GLN A 829 29.37 -36.97 19.67
CA GLN A 829 29.43 -35.54 19.87
C GLN A 829 29.53 -34.79 18.53
N SER A 830 30.27 -35.33 17.56
CA SER A 830 30.40 -34.75 16.22
C SER A 830 29.08 -34.78 15.46
N ILE A 831 28.33 -35.89 15.47
CA ILE A 831 26.97 -35.98 14.89
C ILE A 831 26.07 -34.90 15.52
N LYS A 832 26.08 -34.79 16.85
CA LYS A 832 25.27 -33.79 17.57
C LYS A 832 25.64 -32.36 17.17
N ASN A 833 26.94 -32.05 17.08
CA ASN A 833 27.42 -30.72 16.72
C ASN A 833 27.08 -30.36 15.27
N VAL A 834 27.23 -31.28 14.32
CA VAL A 834 26.87 -31.04 12.90
C VAL A 834 25.36 -30.83 12.74
N LYS A 835 24.53 -31.67 13.39
CA LYS A 835 23.06 -31.49 13.40
C LYS A 835 22.65 -30.15 13.99
N LYS A 836 23.29 -29.71 15.07
CA LYS A 836 23.05 -28.42 15.70
C LYS A 836 23.45 -27.25 14.79
N ASP A 837 24.64 -27.30 14.18
CA ASP A 837 25.12 -26.29 13.24
C ASP A 837 24.20 -26.17 12.01
N ALA A 838 23.73 -27.31 11.48
CA ALA A 838 22.77 -27.32 10.39
C ALA A 838 21.46 -26.63 10.76
N LEU A 839 20.86 -26.98 11.91
CA LEU A 839 19.63 -26.32 12.36
C LEU A 839 19.83 -24.83 12.61
N ASP A 840 20.96 -24.42 13.20
CA ASP A 840 21.26 -23.01 13.44
C ASP A 840 21.32 -22.21 12.13
N ARG A 841 21.97 -22.76 11.09
CA ARG A 841 22.02 -22.16 9.75
C ARG A 841 20.64 -22.08 9.11
N TYR A 842 19.82 -23.12 9.22
CA TYR A 842 18.45 -23.13 8.69
C TYR A 842 17.56 -22.12 9.44
N VAL A 843 17.63 -22.07 10.77
CA VAL A 843 16.88 -21.09 11.60
C VAL A 843 17.27 -19.68 11.20
N THR A 844 18.56 -19.40 11.07
CA THR A 844 19.08 -18.09 10.66
C THR A 844 18.63 -17.74 9.25
N SER A 845 18.82 -18.64 8.28
CA SER A 845 18.45 -18.44 6.88
C SER A 845 16.94 -18.18 6.73
N ARG A 846 16.11 -19.04 7.32
CA ARG A 846 14.66 -18.97 7.20
C ARG A 846 14.07 -17.78 7.95
N SER A 847 14.62 -17.41 9.11
CA SER A 847 14.27 -16.16 9.80
C SER A 847 14.55 -14.93 8.94
N ASN A 848 15.68 -14.92 8.23
CA ASN A 848 16.05 -13.83 7.34
C ASN A 848 15.17 -13.78 6.10
N GLU A 849 14.79 -14.93 5.53
CA GLU A 849 13.86 -14.96 4.40
C GLU A 849 12.45 -14.52 4.80
N LEU A 850 11.92 -14.98 5.93
CA LEU A 850 10.65 -14.50 6.47
C LEU A 850 10.69 -12.99 6.72
N ALA A 851 11.81 -12.43 7.19
CA ALA A 851 11.96 -10.98 7.34
C ALA A 851 11.88 -10.26 5.98
N LYS A 852 12.49 -10.80 4.92
CA LYS A 852 12.35 -10.26 3.55
C LYS A 852 10.91 -10.37 3.03
N VAL A 853 10.23 -11.49 3.30
CA VAL A 853 8.81 -11.66 2.94
C VAL A 853 7.94 -10.65 3.69
N LYS A 854 8.25 -10.38 4.97
CA LYS A 854 7.58 -9.35 5.76
C LYS A 854 7.69 -7.96 5.11
N ASP A 855 8.91 -7.57 4.73
CA ASP A 855 9.16 -6.26 4.13
C ASP A 855 8.53 -6.14 2.74
N PHE A 856 8.48 -7.25 1.99
CA PHE A 856 7.74 -7.36 0.74
C PHE A 856 6.23 -7.18 0.95
N VAL A 857 5.63 -7.87 1.93
CA VAL A 857 4.21 -7.73 2.28
C VAL A 857 3.89 -6.29 2.67
N GLU A 858 4.74 -5.62 3.45
CA GLU A 858 4.57 -4.20 3.77
C GLU A 858 4.65 -3.30 2.53
N SER A 859 5.59 -3.57 1.63
CA SER A 859 5.72 -2.82 0.38
C SER A 859 4.47 -2.96 -0.49
N GLN A 860 3.90 -4.17 -0.60
CA GLN A 860 2.66 -4.39 -1.33
C GLN A 860 1.46 -3.76 -0.61
N ARG A 861 1.41 -3.78 0.73
CA ARG A 861 0.39 -3.06 1.52
C ARG A 861 0.37 -1.58 1.14
N VAL A 862 1.53 -0.93 1.10
CA VAL A 862 1.65 0.50 0.74
C VAL A 862 1.24 0.74 -0.72
N ALA A 863 1.58 -0.17 -1.65
CA ALA A 863 1.16 -0.07 -3.04
C ALA A 863 -0.37 -0.16 -3.18
N ILE A 864 -0.99 -1.14 -2.54
CA ILE A 864 -2.45 -1.33 -2.52
C ILE A 864 -3.13 -0.12 -1.85
N GLU A 865 -2.59 0.40 -0.75
CA GLU A 865 -3.12 1.59 -0.08
C GLU A 865 -3.10 2.82 -1.00
N LYS A 866 -2.03 3.01 -1.79
CA LYS A 866 -1.96 4.08 -2.80
C LYS A 866 -2.99 3.89 -3.90
N ILE A 867 -3.21 2.65 -4.37
CA ILE A 867 -4.24 2.34 -5.36
C ILE A 867 -5.63 2.68 -4.82
N ILE A 868 -5.94 2.25 -3.59
CA ILE A 868 -7.19 2.56 -2.90
C ILE A 868 -7.39 4.08 -2.78
N LYS A 869 -6.38 4.82 -2.29
CA LYS A 869 -6.47 6.28 -2.15
C LYS A 869 -6.72 6.98 -3.48
N LYS A 870 -5.97 6.59 -4.53
CA LYS A 870 -6.14 7.13 -5.89
C LYS A 870 -7.51 6.84 -6.47
N ASP A 871 -8.04 5.65 -6.21
CA ASP A 871 -9.37 5.25 -6.68
C ASP A 871 -10.48 5.99 -5.93
N ARG A 872 -10.34 6.21 -4.61
CA ARG A 872 -11.24 7.06 -3.81
C ARG A 872 -11.21 8.54 -4.25
N SER A 873 -10.08 9.03 -4.77
CA SER A 873 -9.93 10.41 -5.26
C SER A 873 -10.10 10.54 -6.79
N ASN A 874 -10.86 9.63 -7.41
CA ASN A 874 -11.13 9.69 -8.84
C ASN A 874 -12.55 9.23 -9.20
N GLY A 875 -13.01 9.62 -10.39
CA GLY A 875 -14.28 9.22 -10.98
C GLY A 875 -15.49 9.46 -10.08
N VAL A 876 -16.44 8.51 -10.11
CA VAL A 876 -17.74 8.61 -9.42
C VAL A 876 -17.58 8.71 -7.90
N LYS A 877 -16.61 8.01 -7.31
CA LYS A 877 -16.37 8.03 -5.85
C LYS A 877 -16.01 9.43 -5.36
N ASP A 878 -15.14 10.11 -6.10
CA ASP A 878 -14.76 11.48 -5.78
C ASP A 878 -15.89 12.46 -6.04
N PHE A 879 -16.62 12.30 -7.16
CA PHE A 879 -17.81 13.12 -7.43
C PHE A 879 -18.88 12.99 -6.33
N LEU A 880 -19.16 11.79 -5.84
CA LEU A 880 -20.08 11.56 -4.72
C LEU A 880 -19.57 12.19 -3.42
N ARG A 881 -18.26 12.14 -3.16
CA ARG A 881 -17.65 12.84 -2.02
C ARG A 881 -17.83 14.35 -2.13
N GLU A 882 -17.61 14.93 -3.31
CA GLU A 882 -17.81 16.37 -3.53
C GLU A 882 -19.30 16.73 -3.43
N LEU A 883 -20.21 15.94 -4.02
CA LEU A 883 -21.65 16.12 -3.89
C LEU A 883 -22.07 16.13 -2.41
N LYS A 884 -21.65 15.12 -1.65
CA LYS A 884 -21.90 15.05 -0.20
C LYS A 884 -21.34 16.27 0.53
N LYS A 885 -20.09 16.66 0.24
CA LYS A 885 -19.46 17.84 0.85
C LYS A 885 -20.29 19.10 0.58
N GLN A 886 -20.74 19.31 -0.65
CA GLN A 886 -21.56 20.46 -1.02
C GLN A 886 -22.95 20.43 -0.35
N LEU A 887 -23.54 19.25 -0.18
CA LEU A 887 -24.77 19.13 0.61
C LEU A 887 -24.51 19.45 2.10
N ASN A 888 -23.39 19.00 2.67
CA ASN A 888 -23.01 19.18 4.07
C ASN A 888 -22.58 20.62 4.43
N GLU A 889 -22.36 21.50 3.45
CA GLU A 889 -22.09 22.93 3.68
C GLU A 889 -23.33 23.72 4.14
N LYS A 890 -24.21 23.08 4.93
CA LYS A 890 -25.33 23.72 5.61
C LYS A 890 -26.39 24.32 4.68
N ILE A 891 -26.61 23.79 3.47
CA ILE A 891 -27.70 24.27 2.60
C ILE A 891 -29.01 24.34 3.39
N CYS A 892 -29.34 23.28 4.13
CA CYS A 892 -30.54 23.24 4.96
C CYS A 892 -30.43 24.09 6.24
N ASP A 893 -29.29 24.11 6.94
CA ASP A 893 -29.16 24.93 8.17
C ASP A 893 -29.15 26.44 7.87
N ILE A 894 -28.74 26.84 6.66
CA ILE A 894 -28.80 28.22 6.17
C ILE A 894 -30.24 28.60 5.84
N ILE A 895 -31.01 27.67 5.28
CA ILE A 895 -32.40 27.90 4.87
C ILE A 895 -33.38 27.81 6.06
N MET A 896 -33.10 26.94 7.04
CA MET A 896 -33.89 26.73 8.26
C MET A 896 -33.00 26.83 9.51
N PRO A 897 -32.53 28.03 9.88
CA PRO A 897 -31.77 28.21 11.12
C PRO A 897 -32.66 27.83 12.31
N HIS A 898 -32.19 26.91 13.15
CA HIS A 898 -32.91 26.35 14.32
C HIS A 898 -34.12 25.45 14.02
N GLY A 899 -34.25 24.93 12.80
CA GLY A 899 -35.31 23.97 12.45
C GLY A 899 -36.67 24.59 12.17
N THR A 900 -36.75 25.92 12.03
CA THR A 900 -37.96 26.64 11.58
C THR A 900 -37.66 27.44 10.32
N VAL A 901 -38.60 27.41 9.37
CA VAL A 901 -38.54 28.26 8.16
C VAL A 901 -38.84 29.69 8.60
N THR A 902 -37.87 30.58 8.55
CA THR A 902 -38.13 32.02 8.74
C THR A 902 -38.77 32.59 7.48
N ASP A 903 -39.67 33.57 7.62
CA ASP A 903 -40.53 34.05 6.50
C ASP A 903 -39.75 34.49 5.26
N GLY A 904 -38.52 34.98 5.43
CA GLY A 904 -37.64 35.35 4.32
C GLY A 904 -37.15 34.19 3.43
N TYR A 905 -37.23 32.93 3.87
CA TYR A 905 -36.78 31.75 3.11
C TYR A 905 -37.92 31.00 2.42
N LYS A 906 -39.14 31.54 2.48
CA LYS A 906 -40.33 30.99 1.80
C LYS A 906 -40.41 31.41 0.33
N THR A 907 -39.47 32.20 -0.17
CA THR A 907 -39.49 32.71 -1.55
C THR A 907 -38.43 32.04 -2.42
N VAL A 908 -38.75 31.87 -3.70
CA VAL A 908 -37.89 31.18 -4.66
C VAL A 908 -36.54 31.88 -4.87
N ASN A 909 -36.48 33.21 -4.80
CA ASN A 909 -35.22 33.98 -4.94
C ASN A 909 -34.21 33.69 -3.83
N VAL A 910 -34.67 33.54 -2.59
CA VAL A 910 -33.81 33.27 -1.44
C VAL A 910 -33.24 31.86 -1.55
N LEU A 911 -34.08 30.88 -1.89
CA LEU A 911 -33.62 29.51 -2.15
C LEU A 911 -32.62 29.48 -3.33
N ALA A 912 -32.91 30.17 -4.44
CA ALA A 912 -32.02 30.29 -5.59
C ALA A 912 -30.65 30.89 -5.23
N THR A 913 -30.62 31.92 -4.37
CA THR A 913 -29.38 32.53 -3.87
C THR A 913 -28.51 31.53 -3.10
N LYS A 914 -29.12 30.56 -2.40
CA LYS A 914 -28.40 29.54 -1.64
C LYS A 914 -27.98 28.34 -2.50
N LEU A 915 -28.77 28.00 -3.51
CA LEU A 915 -28.49 26.88 -4.41
C LEU A 915 -27.50 27.21 -5.52
N SER A 916 -27.39 28.47 -5.95
CA SER A 916 -26.43 28.88 -6.99
C SER A 916 -24.98 28.50 -6.63
N PRO A 917 -24.47 28.78 -5.41
CA PRO A 917 -23.14 28.32 -4.99
C PRO A 917 -22.95 26.80 -5.00
N PHE A 918 -23.98 26.03 -4.68
CA PHE A 918 -23.94 24.55 -4.71
C PHE A 918 -23.68 24.05 -6.13
N PHE A 919 -24.44 24.53 -7.11
CA PHE A 919 -24.24 24.16 -8.51
C PHE A 919 -22.91 24.68 -9.07
N ASP A 920 -22.55 25.92 -8.75
CA ASP A 920 -21.27 26.51 -9.16
C ASP A 920 -20.10 25.61 -8.69
N LYS A 921 -20.09 25.15 -7.43
CA LYS A 921 -19.02 24.31 -6.90
C LYS A 921 -18.97 22.92 -7.54
N ILE A 922 -20.11 22.27 -7.76
CA ILE A 922 -20.17 20.95 -8.43
C ILE A 922 -19.70 21.04 -9.88
N LEU A 923 -20.12 22.09 -10.59
CA LEU A 923 -19.72 22.31 -11.98
C LEU A 923 -18.26 22.70 -12.09
N HIS A 924 -17.76 23.60 -11.23
CA HIS A 924 -16.34 23.94 -11.17
C HIS A 924 -15.47 22.72 -10.90
N TYR A 925 -15.83 21.89 -9.91
CA TYR A 925 -15.15 20.62 -9.65
C TYR A 925 -15.07 19.74 -10.91
N THR A 926 -16.16 19.67 -11.68
CA THR A 926 -16.20 18.87 -12.90
C THR A 926 -15.35 19.49 -14.01
N ILE A 927 -15.43 20.80 -14.20
CA ILE A 927 -14.64 21.58 -15.18
C ILE A 927 -13.14 21.41 -14.93
N ASP A 928 -12.68 21.53 -13.68
CA ASP A 928 -11.26 21.40 -13.32
C ASP A 928 -10.69 20.03 -13.71
N ARG A 929 -11.53 18.98 -13.68
CA ARG A 929 -11.15 17.61 -14.07
C ARG A 929 -11.24 17.33 -15.56
N LEU A 930 -11.80 18.25 -16.34
CA LEU A 930 -11.93 18.15 -17.80
C LEU A 930 -10.88 18.96 -18.55
N THR A 931 -9.95 19.63 -17.86
CA THR A 931 -8.94 20.53 -18.46
C THR A 931 -8.12 19.92 -19.62
N GLN A 932 -7.99 18.60 -19.68
CA GLN A 932 -7.28 17.87 -20.75
C GLN A 932 -8.17 17.51 -21.96
N HIS A 933 -9.49 17.75 -21.90
CA HIS A 933 -10.47 17.44 -22.94
C HIS A 933 -11.16 18.73 -23.39
N THR A 934 -10.50 19.51 -24.25
CA THR A 934 -10.86 20.90 -24.58
C THR A 934 -12.30 21.11 -25.05
N ASP A 935 -12.83 20.20 -25.87
CA ASP A 935 -14.18 20.33 -26.44
C ASP A 935 -15.26 20.13 -25.37
N ILE A 936 -15.17 19.03 -24.62
CA ILE A 936 -16.08 18.71 -23.52
C ILE A 936 -15.95 19.73 -22.39
N HIS A 937 -14.72 20.15 -22.06
CA HIS A 937 -14.46 21.22 -21.10
C HIS A 937 -15.19 22.51 -21.49
N SER A 938 -15.15 22.87 -22.78
CA SER A 938 -15.86 24.05 -23.29
C SER A 938 -17.38 23.88 -23.23
N GLN A 939 -17.91 22.70 -23.59
CA GLN A 939 -19.34 22.40 -23.49
C GLN A 939 -19.86 22.50 -22.04
N VAL A 940 -19.15 21.88 -21.08
CA VAL A 940 -19.53 21.91 -19.65
C VAL A 940 -19.39 23.32 -19.08
N LYS A 941 -18.39 24.10 -19.50
CA LYS A 941 -18.24 25.50 -19.12
C LYS A 941 -19.39 26.37 -19.61
N VAL A 942 -19.85 26.17 -20.86
CA VAL A 942 -21.01 26.87 -21.41
C VAL A 942 -22.29 26.47 -20.65
N MET A 943 -22.51 25.18 -20.43
CA MET A 943 -23.63 24.69 -19.61
C MET A 943 -23.61 25.29 -18.20
N SER A 944 -22.44 25.36 -17.55
CA SER A 944 -22.28 25.96 -16.23
C SER A 944 -22.61 27.45 -16.22
N TRP A 945 -22.19 28.19 -17.24
CA TRP A 945 -22.51 29.61 -17.38
C TRP A 945 -24.02 29.83 -17.58
N VAL A 946 -24.68 29.03 -18.43
CA VAL A 946 -26.14 29.14 -18.64
C VAL A 946 -26.91 28.80 -17.36
N LEU A 947 -26.50 27.76 -16.62
CA LEU A 947 -27.14 27.42 -15.34
C LEU A 947 -26.98 28.56 -14.32
N LYS A 948 -25.81 29.18 -14.25
CA LYS A 948 -25.57 30.35 -13.40
C LYS A 948 -26.45 31.54 -13.81
N ASN A 949 -26.64 31.77 -15.10
CA ASN A 949 -27.53 32.81 -15.61
C ASN A 949 -29.00 32.51 -15.29
N PHE A 950 -29.42 31.25 -15.34
CA PHE A 950 -30.75 30.84 -14.89
C PHE A 950 -30.97 31.23 -13.42
N PHE A 951 -30.05 30.84 -12.52
CA PHE A 951 -30.15 31.22 -11.11
C PHE A 951 -30.12 32.74 -10.91
N THR A 952 -29.27 33.46 -11.66
CA THR A 952 -29.21 34.93 -11.61
C THR A 952 -30.56 35.54 -11.99
N GLY A 953 -31.19 35.07 -13.07
CA GLY A 953 -32.53 35.51 -13.46
C GLY A 953 -33.57 35.20 -12.40
N LEU A 954 -33.55 34.00 -11.81
CA LEU A 954 -34.50 33.63 -10.76
C LEU A 954 -34.33 34.47 -9.48
N ILE A 955 -33.11 34.90 -9.17
CA ILE A 955 -32.82 35.83 -8.06
C ILE A 955 -33.33 37.24 -8.39
N GLU A 956 -33.06 37.75 -9.59
CA GLU A 956 -33.44 39.09 -10.03
C GLU A 956 -34.95 39.26 -10.16
N TYR A 957 -35.62 38.31 -10.82
CA TYR A 957 -37.05 38.38 -11.11
C TYR A 957 -37.93 37.78 -10.01
N SER A 958 -37.37 36.95 -9.12
CA SER A 958 -38.05 36.32 -7.98
C SER A 958 -39.24 35.39 -8.33
N HIS A 959 -39.37 35.01 -9.61
CA HIS A 959 -40.36 34.05 -10.12
C HIS A 959 -39.90 33.48 -11.46
N PHE A 960 -40.62 32.48 -11.98
CA PHE A 960 -40.39 32.01 -13.36
C PHE A 960 -41.03 32.94 -14.39
N SER A 961 -40.32 34.02 -14.72
CA SER A 961 -40.71 34.93 -15.80
C SER A 961 -40.43 34.32 -17.19
N HIS A 962 -40.93 34.95 -18.25
CA HIS A 962 -40.61 34.55 -19.63
C HIS A 962 -39.09 34.51 -19.90
N GLU A 963 -38.33 35.46 -19.35
CA GLU A 963 -36.87 35.49 -19.45
C GLU A 963 -36.21 34.32 -18.71
N VAL A 964 -36.69 33.99 -17.50
CA VAL A 964 -36.17 32.84 -16.74
C VAL A 964 -36.46 31.54 -17.48
N SER A 965 -37.67 31.37 -18.02
CA SER A 965 -38.05 30.20 -18.81
C SER A 965 -37.24 30.06 -20.09
N THR A 966 -36.95 31.19 -20.77
CA THR A 966 -36.03 31.19 -21.93
C THR A 966 -34.65 30.65 -21.56
N ARG A 967 -34.14 30.99 -20.36
CA ARG A 967 -32.85 30.46 -19.85
C ARG A 967 -32.93 28.99 -19.47
N VAL A 968 -34.07 28.47 -19.02
CA VAL A 968 -34.28 27.02 -18.83
C VAL A 968 -34.24 26.29 -20.17
N CYS A 969 -34.90 26.82 -21.20
CA CYS A 969 -34.83 26.25 -22.56
C CYS A 969 -33.40 26.28 -23.11
N GLU A 970 -32.67 27.39 -22.93
CA GLU A 970 -31.25 27.46 -23.34
C GLU A 970 -30.41 26.42 -22.58
N LEU A 971 -30.65 26.25 -21.27
CA LEU A 971 -29.96 25.25 -20.47
C LEU A 971 -30.23 23.83 -20.99
N ALA A 972 -31.49 23.52 -21.36
CA ALA A 972 -31.87 22.26 -21.98
C ALA A 972 -31.02 21.97 -23.21
N ASP A 973 -30.95 22.94 -24.13
CA ASP A 973 -30.18 22.84 -25.36
C ASP A 973 -28.68 22.63 -25.09
N LYS A 974 -28.10 23.34 -24.10
CA LYS A 974 -26.68 23.19 -23.78
C LYS A 974 -26.36 21.85 -23.13
N VAL A 975 -27.23 21.39 -22.22
CA VAL A 975 -27.11 20.07 -21.59
C VAL A 975 -27.15 18.97 -22.63
N ASP A 976 -28.07 19.02 -23.59
CA ASP A 976 -28.23 17.98 -24.60
C ASP A 976 -27.00 17.86 -25.50
N ARG A 977 -26.31 18.98 -25.74
CA ARG A 977 -25.04 19.05 -26.50
C ARG A 977 -23.82 18.51 -25.78
N VAL A 978 -23.85 18.30 -24.46
CA VAL A 978 -22.72 17.70 -23.73
C VAL A 978 -22.58 16.23 -24.15
N THR A 979 -21.41 15.79 -24.65
CA THR A 979 -21.19 14.43 -25.15
C THR A 979 -20.22 13.61 -24.27
N PRO A 980 -20.72 12.76 -23.34
CA PRO A 980 -19.84 12.04 -22.40
C PRO A 980 -18.97 10.94 -23.03
N LEU A 981 -19.28 10.47 -24.24
CA LEU A 981 -18.63 9.33 -24.90
C LEU A 981 -17.15 9.60 -25.24
N GLU A 982 -16.71 10.85 -25.29
CA GLU A 982 -15.34 11.22 -25.65
C GLU A 982 -14.35 11.16 -24.47
N LEU A 983 -14.83 10.89 -23.24
CA LEU A 983 -13.97 10.77 -22.04
C LEU A 983 -13.47 9.34 -21.80
N PRO A 984 -12.23 9.17 -21.28
CA PRO A 984 -11.73 7.91 -20.76
C PRO A 984 -12.49 7.45 -19.50
N ASP A 985 -12.37 6.15 -19.18
CA ASP A 985 -13.26 5.40 -18.28
C ASP A 985 -13.61 6.05 -16.94
N ALA A 986 -12.73 6.83 -16.31
CA ALA A 986 -13.02 7.44 -15.01
C ALA A 986 -13.88 8.73 -15.09
N GLY A 987 -13.72 9.52 -16.15
CA GLY A 987 -14.42 10.81 -16.31
C GLY A 987 -15.81 10.66 -16.92
N ARG A 988 -16.00 9.66 -17.79
CA ARG A 988 -17.26 9.41 -18.50
C ARG A 988 -18.45 9.21 -17.54
N PRO A 989 -18.40 8.34 -16.52
CA PRO A 989 -19.55 8.13 -15.64
C PRO A 989 -19.92 9.36 -14.80
N VAL A 990 -18.94 10.18 -14.40
CA VAL A 990 -19.18 11.45 -13.69
C VAL A 990 -19.93 12.42 -14.58
N LEU A 991 -19.47 12.59 -15.82
CA LEU A 991 -20.12 13.50 -16.76
C LEU A 991 -21.51 13.01 -17.19
N VAL A 992 -21.72 11.69 -17.31
CA VAL A 992 -23.05 11.11 -17.54
C VAL A 992 -23.99 11.45 -16.37
N ALA A 993 -23.56 11.23 -15.13
CA ALA A 993 -24.35 11.54 -13.94
C ALA A 993 -24.69 13.04 -13.89
N LEU A 994 -23.71 13.91 -14.12
CA LEU A 994 -23.92 15.36 -14.16
C LEU A 994 -24.88 15.78 -15.27
N LYS A 995 -24.66 15.33 -16.52
CA LYS A 995 -25.54 15.64 -17.66
C LYS A 995 -26.97 15.21 -17.37
N SER A 996 -27.17 13.97 -16.94
CA SER A 996 -28.49 13.42 -16.62
C SER A 996 -29.15 14.18 -15.46
N GLY A 997 -28.36 14.57 -14.46
CA GLY A 997 -28.81 15.43 -13.36
C GLY A 997 -29.33 16.77 -13.84
N VAL A 998 -28.52 17.53 -14.59
CA VAL A 998 -28.93 18.86 -15.07
C VAL A 998 -30.09 18.75 -16.07
N ARG A 999 -30.13 17.68 -16.87
CA ARG A 999 -31.27 17.44 -17.77
C ARG A 999 -32.57 17.25 -17.01
N ARG A 1000 -32.54 16.48 -15.93
CA ARG A 1000 -33.72 16.23 -15.11
C ARG A 1000 -34.13 17.43 -14.25
N LEU A 1001 -33.16 18.24 -13.82
CA LEU A 1001 -33.44 19.57 -13.26
C LEU A 1001 -34.27 20.39 -14.25
N VAL A 1002 -33.80 20.50 -15.49
CA VAL A 1002 -34.51 21.22 -16.57
C VAL A 1002 -35.91 20.64 -16.83
N ASP A 1003 -36.08 19.31 -16.84
CA ASP A 1003 -37.39 18.68 -17.03
C ASP A 1003 -38.40 19.13 -15.96
N GLU A 1004 -37.98 19.21 -14.70
CA GLU A 1004 -38.85 19.72 -13.64
C GLU A 1004 -39.09 21.22 -13.81
N LEU A 1005 -38.05 22.02 -14.05
CA LEU A 1005 -38.15 23.47 -14.25
C LEU A 1005 -38.73 23.87 -15.62
N ASN A 1006 -39.33 22.96 -16.40
CA ASN A 1006 -40.11 23.29 -17.60
C ASN A 1006 -41.62 23.09 -17.40
N LYS A 1007 -42.04 22.67 -16.20
CA LYS A 1007 -43.45 22.42 -15.82
C LYS A 1007 -44.07 23.58 -15.03
N GLN A 1008 -43.35 24.68 -14.87
CA GLN A 1008 -43.83 25.92 -14.28
C GLN A 1008 -44.93 26.52 -15.13
N TYR A 1009 -45.86 27.19 -14.48
CA TYR A 1009 -46.78 28.06 -15.19
C TYR A 1009 -46.09 29.40 -15.44
N VAL A 1010 -46.11 29.87 -16.70
CA VAL A 1010 -45.58 31.17 -17.07
C VAL A 1010 -46.69 31.95 -17.75
N SER A 1011 -47.10 33.06 -17.14
CA SER A 1011 -48.02 33.98 -17.80
C SER A 1011 -47.40 34.46 -19.12
N ALA A 1012 -48.14 34.29 -20.21
CA ALA A 1012 -47.73 34.71 -21.56
C ALA A 1012 -47.40 36.22 -21.64
N TYR A 1013 -47.92 37.01 -20.70
CA TYR A 1013 -47.71 38.46 -20.61
C TYR A 1013 -46.78 38.88 -19.46
N SER A 1014 -46.05 37.93 -18.86
CA SER A 1014 -45.13 38.21 -17.75
C SER A 1014 -44.09 39.26 -18.15
N MET A 1015 -43.98 40.32 -17.33
CA MET A 1015 -43.08 41.48 -17.50
C MET A 1015 -43.42 42.46 -18.64
N GLU A 1016 -44.54 42.28 -19.34
CA GLU A 1016 -45.01 43.28 -20.31
C GLU A 1016 -45.49 44.55 -19.60
N GLN A 1017 -45.05 45.71 -20.09
CA GLN A 1017 -45.44 47.01 -19.54
C GLN A 1017 -46.26 47.78 -20.57
N TRP A 1018 -47.45 48.24 -20.17
CA TRP A 1018 -48.27 49.11 -21.00
C TRP A 1018 -47.57 50.45 -21.26
N LYS A 1019 -47.33 50.78 -22.53
CA LYS A 1019 -46.74 52.05 -22.97
C LYS A 1019 -47.75 52.81 -23.83
N ARG A 1020 -48.29 53.90 -23.28
CA ARG A 1020 -49.25 54.78 -23.98
C ARG A 1020 -48.68 55.27 -25.32
N GLY A 1021 -49.40 55.05 -26.42
CA GLY A 1021 -49.03 55.53 -27.76
C GLY A 1021 -48.28 54.55 -28.69
N ASP A 1022 -48.14 53.27 -28.31
CA ASP A 1022 -47.65 52.24 -29.25
C ASP A 1022 -48.80 51.65 -30.11
N ALA A 1023 -48.45 50.86 -31.13
CA ALA A 1023 -49.45 50.17 -31.97
C ALA A 1023 -50.27 49.11 -31.19
N PHE A 1024 -49.83 48.76 -29.98
CA PHE A 1024 -50.44 47.79 -29.09
C PHE A 1024 -51.56 48.44 -28.24
N ASP A 1025 -51.51 49.75 -28.01
CA ASP A 1025 -52.47 50.55 -27.24
C ASP A 1025 -53.92 50.43 -27.77
N GLN A 1026 -54.10 50.44 -29.10
CA GLN A 1026 -55.42 50.19 -29.74
C GLN A 1026 -55.86 48.72 -29.67
N ASN A 1027 -54.90 47.80 -29.57
CA ASN A 1027 -55.17 46.37 -29.55
C ASN A 1027 -55.52 45.89 -28.13
N CYS A 1028 -54.96 46.46 -27.06
CA CYS A 1028 -55.22 46.02 -25.68
C CYS A 1028 -56.68 46.17 -25.26
N ALA A 1029 -57.30 47.32 -25.55
CA ALA A 1029 -58.73 47.52 -25.27
C ALA A 1029 -59.58 46.53 -26.08
N SER A 1030 -59.23 46.32 -27.36
CA SER A 1030 -59.90 45.35 -28.23
C SER A 1030 -59.76 43.90 -27.74
N VAL A 1031 -58.56 43.53 -27.27
CA VAL A 1031 -58.24 42.21 -26.69
C VAL A 1031 -59.05 42.01 -25.40
N LEU A 1032 -59.08 43.01 -24.50
CA LEU A 1032 -59.88 42.95 -23.28
C LEU A 1032 -61.37 42.76 -23.58
N LEU A 1033 -61.93 43.56 -24.50
CA LEU A 1033 -63.34 43.42 -24.91
C LEU A 1033 -63.64 42.08 -25.60
N THR A 1034 -62.63 41.45 -26.22
CA THR A 1034 -62.77 40.12 -26.82
C THR A 1034 -62.70 39.00 -25.77
N ILE A 1035 -61.89 39.18 -24.72
CA ILE A 1035 -61.69 38.15 -23.68
C ILE A 1035 -62.82 38.15 -22.65
N ILE A 1036 -63.43 39.29 -22.32
CA ILE A 1036 -64.47 39.40 -21.29
C ILE A 1036 -65.61 38.37 -21.47
N PRO A 1037 -66.23 38.21 -22.66
CA PRO A 1037 -67.27 37.20 -22.87
C PRO A 1037 -66.78 35.77 -22.64
N THR A 1038 -65.60 35.43 -23.17
CA THR A 1038 -65.00 34.10 -22.98
C THR A 1038 -64.70 33.83 -21.53
N LEU A 1039 -64.11 34.81 -20.82
CA LEU A 1039 -63.81 34.70 -19.39
C LEU A 1039 -65.08 34.51 -18.58
N ASN A 1040 -66.14 35.28 -18.86
CA ASN A 1040 -67.41 35.13 -18.16
C ASN A 1040 -68.02 33.74 -18.39
N VAL A 1041 -68.09 33.28 -19.64
CA VAL A 1041 -68.63 31.95 -19.99
C VAL A 1041 -67.82 30.83 -19.33
N THR A 1042 -66.48 30.91 -19.37
CA THR A 1042 -65.60 29.89 -18.79
C THR A 1042 -65.73 29.85 -17.26
N ILE A 1043 -65.74 31.01 -16.59
CA ILE A 1043 -65.87 31.09 -15.13
C ILE A 1043 -67.27 30.69 -14.67
N ASP A 1044 -68.33 31.13 -15.36
CA ASP A 1044 -69.70 30.73 -15.05
C ASP A 1044 -69.89 29.22 -15.23
N LYS A 1045 -69.31 28.62 -16.29
CA LYS A 1045 -69.33 27.17 -16.50
C LYS A 1045 -68.57 26.44 -15.39
N LEU A 1046 -67.36 26.89 -15.04
CA LEU A 1046 -66.60 26.32 -13.93
C LEU A 1046 -67.41 26.36 -12.63
N ARG A 1047 -68.07 27.50 -12.34
CA ARG A 1047 -68.95 27.67 -11.17
C ARG A 1047 -70.10 26.67 -11.19
N SER A 1048 -70.87 26.62 -12.28
CA SER A 1048 -72.05 25.75 -12.36
C SER A 1048 -71.71 24.27 -12.25
N GLU A 1049 -70.61 23.85 -12.85
CA GLU A 1049 -70.17 22.45 -12.84
C GLU A 1049 -69.61 22.02 -11.46
N LEU A 1050 -69.05 22.97 -10.70
CA LEU A 1050 -68.64 22.76 -9.32
C LEU A 1050 -69.84 22.67 -8.36
N GLU A 1051 -70.87 23.50 -8.56
CA GLU A 1051 -72.12 23.46 -7.77
C GLU A 1051 -73.00 22.24 -8.07
N ASP A 1052 -72.95 21.73 -9.31
CA ASP A 1052 -73.76 20.58 -9.70
C ASP A 1052 -73.25 19.28 -9.06
N SER A 1053 -73.94 18.88 -7.99
CA SER A 1053 -73.79 17.59 -7.32
C SER A 1053 -73.76 16.36 -8.25
N LYS A 1054 -74.32 16.45 -9.46
CA LYS A 1054 -74.35 15.34 -10.44
C LYS A 1054 -73.01 15.10 -11.13
N ASN A 1055 -72.16 16.12 -11.27
CA ASN A 1055 -70.94 16.04 -12.07
C ASN A 1055 -69.69 15.70 -11.23
N ASN A 1056 -69.82 15.71 -9.90
CA ASN A 1056 -68.78 15.33 -8.92
C ASN A 1056 -67.47 16.13 -9.02
N TRP A 1057 -67.46 17.32 -9.64
CA TRP A 1057 -66.24 18.15 -9.71
C TRP A 1057 -65.80 18.64 -8.32
N TRP A 1058 -66.77 18.88 -7.43
CA TRP A 1058 -66.57 19.35 -6.05
C TRP A 1058 -65.48 18.58 -5.27
N ASN A 1059 -65.45 17.25 -5.39
CA ASN A 1059 -64.51 16.41 -4.64
C ASN A 1059 -63.26 16.01 -5.44
N ASN A 1060 -63.17 16.40 -6.71
CA ASN A 1060 -62.07 16.01 -7.58
C ASN A 1060 -60.86 16.93 -7.37
N LYS A 1061 -59.67 16.32 -7.41
CA LYS A 1061 -58.39 17.05 -7.57
C LYS A 1061 -58.25 17.54 -9.01
N ILE A 1062 -57.35 18.49 -9.25
CA ILE A 1062 -57.01 18.92 -10.62
C ILE A 1062 -56.12 17.85 -11.27
N HIS A 1063 -56.74 16.90 -11.97
CA HIS A 1063 -56.06 15.77 -12.60
C HIS A 1063 -56.70 15.40 -13.94
N SER A 1064 -55.90 14.99 -14.92
CA SER A 1064 -56.35 14.83 -16.31
C SER A 1064 -57.36 13.68 -16.51
N ASP A 1065 -57.46 12.74 -15.58
CA ASP A 1065 -58.42 11.62 -15.68
C ASP A 1065 -59.86 12.02 -15.32
N ASN A 1066 -60.09 13.24 -14.81
CA ASN A 1066 -61.39 13.69 -14.38
C ASN A 1066 -61.86 14.94 -15.15
N ALA A 1067 -63.18 15.18 -15.11
CA ALA A 1067 -63.81 16.23 -15.91
C ALA A 1067 -63.36 17.65 -15.54
N LEU A 1068 -63.04 17.90 -14.26
CA LEU A 1068 -62.50 19.18 -13.80
C LEU A 1068 -61.12 19.46 -14.40
N GLY A 1069 -60.20 18.48 -14.35
CA GLY A 1069 -58.88 18.61 -14.96
C GLY A 1069 -58.94 18.73 -16.49
N ASN A 1070 -59.78 17.93 -17.16
CA ASN A 1070 -60.00 18.04 -18.61
C ASN A 1070 -60.54 19.42 -19.02
N PHE A 1071 -61.42 20.00 -18.21
CA PHE A 1071 -61.92 21.35 -18.44
C PHE A 1071 -60.80 22.38 -18.34
N LEU A 1072 -59.98 22.33 -17.28
CA LEU A 1072 -58.86 23.25 -17.11
C LEU A 1072 -57.80 23.08 -18.23
N ALA A 1073 -57.53 21.84 -18.64
CA ALA A 1073 -56.65 21.55 -19.77
C ALA A 1073 -57.17 22.13 -21.10
N SER A 1074 -58.48 22.03 -21.34
CA SER A 1074 -59.13 22.62 -22.52
C SER A 1074 -59.08 24.16 -22.52
N ASN A 1075 -58.77 24.78 -21.39
CA ASN A 1075 -58.56 26.22 -21.25
C ASN A 1075 -57.08 26.62 -21.25
N GLY A 1076 -56.18 25.72 -21.68
CA GLY A 1076 -54.77 26.04 -21.95
C GLY A 1076 -53.80 25.81 -20.79
N PHE A 1077 -54.23 25.16 -19.70
CA PHE A 1077 -53.34 24.77 -18.61
C PHE A 1077 -52.78 23.36 -18.80
N ASP A 1078 -51.51 23.16 -18.46
CA ASP A 1078 -50.95 21.80 -18.36
C ASP A 1078 -51.40 21.15 -17.04
N VAL A 1079 -52.22 20.11 -17.13
CA VAL A 1079 -52.77 19.40 -15.98
C VAL A 1079 -51.99 18.12 -15.71
N SER A 1080 -51.79 17.81 -14.43
CA SER A 1080 -51.06 16.61 -14.03
C SER A 1080 -51.77 15.33 -14.50
N THR A 1081 -50.99 14.37 -14.97
CA THR A 1081 -51.46 13.07 -15.52
C THR A 1081 -51.21 11.88 -14.59
N THR A 1082 -50.60 12.13 -13.44
CA THR A 1082 -50.33 11.10 -12.42
C THR A 1082 -50.88 11.54 -11.06
N ASP A 1083 -51.73 10.71 -10.44
CA ASP A 1083 -52.37 11.04 -9.17
C ASP A 1083 -51.34 11.32 -8.06
N GLY A 1084 -51.54 12.42 -7.35
CA GLY A 1084 -50.66 12.88 -6.28
C GLY A 1084 -49.24 13.24 -6.71
N GLN A 1085 -48.92 13.35 -8.00
CA GLN A 1085 -47.68 13.93 -8.51
C GLN A 1085 -47.96 15.22 -9.28
N GLN A 1086 -47.04 16.18 -9.15
CA GLN A 1086 -47.11 17.47 -9.83
C GLN A 1086 -46.28 17.47 -11.13
N ASN A 1087 -46.79 16.82 -12.17
CA ASN A 1087 -46.15 16.80 -13.48
C ASN A 1087 -46.75 17.80 -14.50
N GLY A 1088 -47.79 18.56 -14.14
CA GLY A 1088 -48.28 19.73 -14.87
C GLY A 1088 -48.10 21.04 -14.10
N GLU A 1089 -48.71 22.12 -14.59
CA GLU A 1089 -48.73 23.47 -14.01
C GLU A 1089 -49.67 23.59 -12.80
N LEU A 1090 -50.81 22.89 -12.82
CA LEU A 1090 -51.89 23.03 -11.83
C LEU A 1090 -51.84 22.00 -10.70
N ARG A 1091 -52.12 22.44 -9.47
CA ARG A 1091 -51.94 21.66 -8.23
C ARG A 1091 -52.81 20.41 -8.18
N ASN A 1092 -52.18 19.24 -8.28
CA ASN A 1092 -52.84 17.95 -8.12
C ASN A 1092 -52.68 17.39 -6.70
N CYS A 1093 -53.40 17.95 -5.73
CA CYS A 1093 -53.28 17.52 -4.33
C CYS A 1093 -54.60 17.62 -3.56
N ASP A 1094 -54.72 16.90 -2.45
CA ASP A 1094 -55.92 16.95 -1.61
C ASP A 1094 -56.18 18.30 -0.94
N LYS A 1095 -55.21 19.23 -0.98
CA LYS A 1095 -55.36 20.59 -0.44
C LYS A 1095 -56.07 21.55 -1.41
N ILE A 1096 -56.20 21.18 -2.69
CA ILE A 1096 -56.97 21.92 -3.68
C ILE A 1096 -57.79 20.94 -4.52
N LYS A 1097 -59.08 20.89 -4.21
CA LYS A 1097 -60.12 20.16 -4.93
C LYS A 1097 -61.12 21.16 -5.52
N GLY A 1098 -62.11 20.66 -6.25
CA GLY A 1098 -63.18 21.50 -6.80
C GLY A 1098 -63.82 22.44 -5.77
N ALA A 1099 -64.06 21.97 -4.54
CA ALA A 1099 -64.60 22.78 -3.45
C ALA A 1099 -63.69 23.98 -3.12
N ASP A 1100 -62.37 23.78 -3.04
CA ASP A 1100 -61.39 24.84 -2.75
C ASP A 1100 -61.27 25.82 -3.93
N ILE A 1101 -61.38 25.33 -5.17
CA ILE A 1101 -61.43 26.18 -6.37
C ILE A 1101 -62.67 27.07 -6.33
N TYR A 1102 -63.83 26.49 -5.99
CA TYR A 1102 -65.08 27.21 -5.84
C TYR A 1102 -64.96 28.29 -4.75
N GLU A 1103 -64.44 27.94 -3.57
CA GLU A 1103 -64.22 28.89 -2.49
C GLU A 1103 -63.31 30.04 -2.94
N LYS A 1104 -62.17 29.75 -3.55
CA LYS A 1104 -61.21 30.76 -4.05
C LYS A 1104 -61.79 31.70 -5.09
N MET A 1105 -62.60 31.16 -6.00
CA MET A 1105 -63.27 31.94 -7.02
C MET A 1105 -64.36 32.84 -6.40
N CYS A 1106 -65.00 32.38 -5.33
CA CYS A 1106 -66.04 33.11 -4.61
C CYS A 1106 -65.49 34.02 -3.50
N GLU A 1107 -64.17 34.03 -3.24
CA GLU A 1107 -63.54 34.94 -2.28
C GLU A 1107 -63.78 36.40 -2.68
N THR A 1108 -64.17 37.22 -1.69
CA THR A 1108 -64.42 38.65 -1.91
C THR A 1108 -63.14 39.35 -2.39
N ILE A 1109 -63.28 40.12 -3.46
CA ILE A 1109 -62.17 40.90 -4.03
C ILE A 1109 -61.96 42.15 -3.16
N LYS A 1110 -60.73 42.33 -2.67
CA LYS A 1110 -60.37 43.47 -1.81
C LYS A 1110 -60.63 44.80 -2.53
N ASN A 1111 -61.21 45.77 -1.83
CA ASN A 1111 -61.53 47.11 -2.35
C ASN A 1111 -62.58 47.14 -3.47
N ALA A 1112 -63.29 46.05 -3.74
CA ALA A 1112 -64.40 46.05 -4.70
C ALA A 1112 -65.60 46.88 -4.21
N ASP A 1113 -65.81 46.94 -2.90
CA ASP A 1113 -66.76 47.80 -2.20
C ASP A 1113 -66.56 49.30 -2.47
N ARG A 1114 -65.33 49.71 -2.82
CA ARG A 1114 -64.99 51.11 -3.13
C ARG A 1114 -65.39 51.55 -4.53
N VAL A 1115 -65.85 50.63 -5.38
CA VAL A 1115 -66.35 50.94 -6.73
C VAL A 1115 -67.87 51.11 -6.65
N ALA A 1116 -68.34 52.35 -6.56
CA ALA A 1116 -69.77 52.68 -6.40
C ALA A 1116 -70.66 51.96 -7.44
N HIS A 1117 -70.19 51.88 -8.68
CA HIS A 1117 -70.89 51.22 -9.77
C HIS A 1117 -71.14 49.71 -9.53
N LEU A 1118 -70.21 48.99 -8.89
CA LEU A 1118 -70.40 47.56 -8.60
C LEU A 1118 -71.51 47.30 -7.58
N GLN A 1119 -71.88 48.30 -6.78
CA GLN A 1119 -73.00 48.24 -5.85
C GLN A 1119 -74.36 48.33 -6.56
N THR A 1120 -74.40 48.85 -7.79
CA THR A 1120 -75.63 49.10 -8.57
C THR A 1120 -75.72 48.30 -9.87
N CYS A 1121 -74.60 47.81 -10.40
CA CYS A 1121 -74.48 47.15 -11.71
C CYS A 1121 -75.29 45.86 -11.86
N ILE A 1122 -75.42 45.10 -10.77
CA ILE A 1122 -75.98 43.75 -10.77
C ILE A 1122 -77.26 43.82 -9.95
N GLU A 1123 -78.40 43.42 -10.52
CA GLU A 1123 -79.72 43.42 -9.87
C GLU A 1123 -79.84 42.39 -8.72
N THR A 1124 -78.78 42.11 -7.98
CA THR A 1124 -78.80 41.24 -6.82
C THR A 1124 -79.18 42.04 -5.59
N LYS A 1125 -80.46 41.93 -5.22
CA LYS A 1125 -81.00 42.36 -3.92
C LYS A 1125 -80.40 41.60 -2.71
N ASP A 1126 -79.50 40.65 -2.94
CA ASP A 1126 -78.86 39.86 -1.89
C ASP A 1126 -77.35 40.13 -1.82
N ASN A 1127 -76.98 40.96 -0.83
CA ASN A 1127 -75.65 41.17 -0.25
C ASN A 1127 -74.55 41.90 -1.06
N ILE A 1128 -74.46 43.22 -0.85
CA ILE A 1128 -73.38 44.15 -1.29
C ILE A 1128 -71.99 43.71 -0.78
N ASP A 1129 -71.92 42.88 0.27
CA ASP A 1129 -70.68 42.47 0.94
C ASP A 1129 -69.90 41.33 0.22
N ASN A 1130 -70.34 40.86 -0.95
CA ASN A 1130 -69.79 39.64 -1.57
C ASN A 1130 -69.40 39.76 -3.06
N ILE A 1131 -68.77 40.87 -3.46
CA ILE A 1131 -68.24 41.03 -4.83
C ILE A 1131 -67.03 40.10 -5.04
N ASN A 1132 -67.22 39.05 -5.83
CA ASN A 1132 -66.21 38.05 -6.16
C ASN A 1132 -65.96 37.94 -7.68
N LEU A 1133 -65.10 37.03 -8.11
CA LEU A 1133 -64.66 36.94 -9.50
C LEU A 1133 -65.83 36.67 -10.49
N PRO A 1134 -66.74 35.70 -10.26
CA PRO A 1134 -67.90 35.50 -11.13
C PRO A 1134 -68.85 36.71 -11.22
N VAL A 1135 -69.10 37.37 -10.09
CA VAL A 1135 -69.95 38.57 -10.01
C VAL A 1135 -69.33 39.71 -10.84
N LEU A 1136 -68.02 39.87 -10.73
CA LEU A 1136 -67.28 40.89 -11.46
C LEU A 1136 -67.26 40.64 -12.98
N THR A 1137 -67.02 39.40 -13.43
CA THR A 1137 -67.06 39.07 -14.86
C THR A 1137 -68.44 39.21 -15.46
N GLN A 1138 -69.49 38.91 -14.68
CA GLN A 1138 -70.87 39.07 -15.11
C GLN A 1138 -71.23 40.54 -15.32
N CYS A 1139 -70.84 41.43 -14.39
CA CYS A 1139 -71.02 42.88 -14.55
C CYS A 1139 -70.28 43.43 -15.77
N LEU A 1140 -69.04 42.99 -16.02
CA LEU A 1140 -68.28 43.39 -17.20
C LEU A 1140 -68.94 42.92 -18.50
N SER A 1141 -69.43 41.67 -18.52
CA SER A 1141 -70.11 41.11 -19.68
C SER A 1141 -71.44 41.80 -19.97
N SER A 1142 -72.22 42.16 -18.94
CA SER A 1142 -73.50 42.86 -19.11
C SER A 1142 -73.31 44.25 -19.72
N HIS A 1143 -72.29 45.00 -19.29
CA HIS A 1143 -71.98 46.30 -19.90
C HIS A 1143 -71.46 46.19 -21.32
N LEU A 1144 -70.68 45.15 -21.61
CA LEU A 1144 -70.27 44.89 -22.97
C LEU A 1144 -71.47 44.60 -23.89
N GLU A 1145 -72.46 43.85 -23.41
CA GLU A 1145 -73.72 43.66 -24.14
C GLU A 1145 -74.52 44.96 -24.30
N GLU A 1146 -74.62 45.79 -23.27
CA GLU A 1146 -75.27 47.11 -23.35
C GLU A 1146 -74.59 48.01 -24.39
N TYR A 1147 -73.26 48.01 -24.43
CA TYR A 1147 -72.47 48.70 -25.44
C TYR A 1147 -72.77 48.15 -26.85
N TYR A 1148 -72.79 46.84 -27.04
CA TYR A 1148 -73.14 46.25 -28.33
C TYR A 1148 -74.54 46.61 -28.80
N LYS A 1149 -75.53 46.65 -27.89
CA LYS A 1149 -76.95 46.99 -28.19
C LYS A 1149 -77.14 48.41 -28.74
N THR A 1150 -76.19 49.33 -28.52
CA THR A 1150 -76.31 50.74 -28.93
C THR A 1150 -75.46 51.13 -30.12
N SER A 1151 -74.43 50.35 -30.42
CA SER A 1151 -73.73 50.46 -31.70
C SER A 1151 -74.67 50.06 -32.85
N VAL A 1152 -74.61 50.75 -34.00
CA VAL A 1152 -75.52 50.55 -35.16
C VAL A 1152 -75.35 49.17 -35.84
N LEU A 1153 -74.54 48.29 -35.27
CA LEU A 1153 -74.44 46.89 -35.62
C LEU A 1153 -75.57 46.10 -34.94
N ARG A 1154 -76.76 46.07 -35.56
CA ARG A 1154 -77.58 44.84 -35.48
C ARG A 1154 -76.84 43.74 -36.24
N VAL A 1155 -75.76 43.23 -35.65
CA VAL A 1155 -75.26 41.90 -35.99
C VAL A 1155 -76.08 40.96 -35.13
N SER A 1156 -76.91 40.18 -35.80
CA SER A 1156 -77.62 39.05 -35.23
C SER A 1156 -76.66 38.25 -34.32
N TYR A 1157 -76.96 38.22 -33.03
CA TYR A 1157 -76.24 37.45 -31.99
C TYR A 1157 -76.19 35.93 -32.29
N ALA A 1158 -76.83 35.48 -33.37
CA ALA A 1158 -76.97 34.08 -33.78
C ALA A 1158 -75.80 33.53 -34.62
N VAL A 1159 -74.76 34.30 -34.98
CA VAL A 1159 -73.70 33.83 -35.91
C VAL A 1159 -72.31 33.69 -35.28
N LEU A 1160 -72.09 34.17 -34.05
CA LEU A 1160 -70.78 34.07 -33.38
C LEU A 1160 -70.60 32.84 -32.47
N VAL A 1161 -71.59 31.95 -32.37
CA VAL A 1161 -71.52 30.71 -31.54
C VAL A 1161 -70.93 29.52 -32.32
N GLN A 1162 -70.47 29.70 -33.56
CA GLN A 1162 -69.82 28.64 -34.33
C GLN A 1162 -68.48 29.10 -34.91
N TRP A 1163 -67.45 29.18 -34.06
CA TRP A 1163 -66.08 28.97 -34.49
C TRP A 1163 -65.50 27.76 -33.76
N PRO A 1164 -64.97 26.75 -34.47
CA PRO A 1164 -64.16 25.73 -33.83
C PRO A 1164 -62.86 26.37 -33.32
N PRO A 1165 -62.24 25.81 -32.27
CA PRO A 1165 -61.00 26.35 -31.72
C PRO A 1165 -59.93 26.42 -32.82
N LEU A 1166 -59.37 27.61 -33.02
CA LEU A 1166 -58.10 27.78 -33.71
C LEU A 1166 -57.04 27.09 -32.83
N GLN A 1167 -56.52 25.98 -33.33
CA GLN A 1167 -55.36 25.26 -32.76
C GLN A 1167 -54.09 26.10 -32.85
#